data_AF-A0AAE0HGF3-F1
#
_entry.id   AF-A0AAE0HGF3-F1
#
_cell.length_a   1.000
_cell.length_b   1.000
_cell.length_c   1.000
_cell.angle_alpha   90.00
_cell.angle_beta   90.00
_cell.angle_gamma   90.00
#
_symmetry.space_group_name_H-M   'P 1'
#
loop_
_entity.id
_entity.type
_entity.pdbx_description
1 polymer ?
#
loop_
_entity_poly.entity_id
_entity_poly.type
_entity_poly.pdbx_seq_one_letter_code
_entity_poly.pdbx_strand_id
1 'polypeptide(L)'
;MSSTSVLTPEEKEHFLTHGWVKIPNAFTKEQADSVNANVWTRLGMDPNDRSTWTRLRTNMPGHNKFDPAEFAPRAWAAICELCGGEDRVDPGSREWRDSLIVNLGDEKHGGKPVPPQDLPEWHVDGDFFVHYLDSREQGLLVTPLFTDIVSNGGATVICPEAIPKIAKHLYEHPEGVSPRMVPRGQQGFETGQHKDLSFFCNVAKSCDNFVEATGQVGDVYLMHPLMLHAPSSNALRKVRIIINPAVSLKEEHCFDREDGNYSLVEQFTMRSLGKERLSGWKATGPREKVVPARLQMQEQMKQEELKRLADLKAKEEQKTVEYLRSQQAFKMSDSDSDDYRVEAPVLAHDDPMRAFIPKSFGKTTKEANIAAQIEQTRRQPDKPAPQKQKQVASDSDDSSSDGDSDSDDEDEDEAERFPVTHEMVLKTHERAITSIALDPAGSRMLTGSLDGNVNFHDFAAMTPTTLRAFKSVDPWETKKSATSDSHPIQHVEFSRHSGSVFLCVTAHPQAKIMSRDGGVVTEFVKGDMYLRDMNNTKGHVGEITTGTWHPIDPNLCVTAGSDSTLRIWDINNKRSQKDVIAFKSKAPGTAGRTRMTAVAWGASAQGTTPVLVATALDGSLVMYSGNGSFTRPAGEIKDAHQPGTWTGGIDISADGRMVVTRGGDGLIKLWDTRKFKQPLVKIDHPSTSDRYPMTNIKYSPDSRYIITGSASGHLHILNPANLRPEHVTSITPGIPLITVDWHAKLNQIITGSANAETHVLYHPSLSTRGALEVMSRAPKKRHVDDDPSFTMDQSQLGLSGDAIITPGAMSGAHRRGGAGTGGVSASGRTSRDPYRPQVQQITPFMRSQPDEKHIEENIPLSRMLHEDPREALLKYAEVAKKDPVFTGAWAKTQPVTQYADLSDGEEAGGEGREAKRVKR
;
A
#
# COMPACT_ATOMS: atom_id res chain seq x y z
N MET A 1 -31.96 2.86 20.68
CA MET A 1 -33.29 2.64 20.06
C MET A 1 -33.94 1.47 20.78
N SER A 2 -35.28 1.37 20.76
CA SER A 2 -36.00 0.32 21.51
C SER A 2 -35.61 -1.08 21.02
N SER A 3 -35.21 -1.97 21.92
CA SER A 3 -34.81 -3.33 21.58
C SER A 3 -36.03 -4.20 21.29
N THR A 4 -36.45 -4.25 20.03
CA THR A 4 -37.24 -5.38 19.53
C THR A 4 -36.37 -6.62 19.55
N SER A 5 -36.68 -7.55 20.46
CA SER A 5 -36.08 -8.89 20.53
C SER A 5 -36.17 -9.58 19.18
N VAL A 6 -35.07 -10.16 18.70
CA VAL A 6 -34.97 -10.78 17.36
C VAL A 6 -35.13 -12.29 17.43
N LEU A 7 -34.78 -12.90 18.57
CA LEU A 7 -35.07 -14.28 18.90
C LEU A 7 -36.44 -14.43 19.57
N THR A 8 -37.27 -15.31 19.02
CA THR A 8 -38.55 -15.71 19.62
C THR A 8 -38.34 -16.40 20.98
N PRO A 9 -39.34 -16.40 21.88
CA PRO A 9 -39.26 -17.13 23.15
C PRO A 9 -38.93 -18.62 22.96
N GLU A 10 -39.47 -19.25 21.91
CA GLU A 10 -39.19 -20.64 21.56
C GLU A 10 -37.74 -20.85 21.13
N GLU A 11 -37.18 -19.96 20.29
CA GLU A 11 -35.77 -20.00 19.88
C GLU A 11 -34.82 -19.82 21.09
N LYS A 12 -35.20 -18.99 22.07
CA LYS A 12 -34.45 -18.78 23.32
C LYS A 12 -34.46 -20.02 24.21
N GLU A 13 -35.63 -20.63 24.47
CA GLU A 13 -35.67 -21.85 25.27
C GLU A 13 -35.02 -23.04 24.54
N HIS A 14 -35.10 -23.08 23.20
CA HIS A 14 -34.38 -24.06 22.40
C HIS A 14 -32.86 -23.94 22.61
N PHE A 15 -32.31 -22.71 22.59
CA PHE A 15 -30.90 -22.46 22.92
C PHE A 15 -30.59 -22.82 24.38
N LEU A 16 -31.45 -22.46 25.35
CA LEU A 16 -31.29 -22.81 26.76
C LEU A 16 -31.46 -24.32 27.08
N THR A 17 -31.88 -25.12 26.11
CA THR A 17 -32.03 -26.58 26.21
C THR A 17 -30.94 -27.33 25.43
N HIS A 18 -30.56 -26.86 24.24
CA HIS A 18 -29.66 -27.58 23.33
C HIS A 18 -28.33 -26.86 23.05
N GLY A 19 -28.15 -25.61 23.49
CA GLY A 19 -26.94 -24.83 23.24
C GLY A 19 -26.75 -24.39 21.79
N TRP A 20 -27.79 -24.41 20.96
CA TRP A 20 -27.75 -23.86 19.60
C TRP A 20 -29.11 -23.33 19.14
N VAL A 21 -29.10 -22.53 18.07
CA VAL A 21 -30.28 -22.05 17.35
C VAL A 21 -29.93 -21.84 15.88
N LYS A 22 -30.87 -22.06 14.96
CA LYS A 22 -30.72 -21.74 13.53
C LYS A 22 -31.55 -20.50 13.18
N ILE A 23 -30.90 -19.49 12.62
CA ILE A 23 -31.53 -18.28 12.09
C ILE A 23 -31.76 -18.49 10.58
N PRO A 24 -33.02 -18.70 10.12
CA PRO A 24 -33.28 -18.94 8.71
C PRO A 24 -33.26 -17.65 7.89
N ASN A 25 -32.80 -17.74 6.63
CA ASN A 25 -32.75 -16.62 5.67
C ASN A 25 -32.13 -15.33 6.26
N ALA A 26 -30.95 -15.45 6.89
CA ALA A 26 -30.26 -14.31 7.50
C ALA A 26 -29.56 -13.39 6.48
N PHE A 27 -29.21 -13.94 5.30
CA PHE A 27 -28.65 -13.23 4.15
C PHE A 27 -29.19 -13.86 2.85
N THR A 28 -29.11 -13.15 1.71
CA THR A 28 -29.68 -13.61 0.44
C THR A 28 -28.73 -14.51 -0.35
N LYS A 29 -29.26 -15.17 -1.38
CA LYS A 29 -28.47 -16.02 -2.27
C LYS A 29 -27.48 -15.21 -3.10
N GLU A 30 -27.84 -14.01 -3.55
CA GLU A 30 -26.96 -13.11 -4.30
C GLU A 30 -25.77 -12.65 -3.45
N GLN A 31 -26.02 -12.38 -2.16
CA GLN A 31 -24.96 -12.10 -1.18
C GLN A 31 -24.03 -13.33 -1.02
N ALA A 32 -24.59 -14.54 -0.96
CA ALA A 32 -23.80 -15.77 -0.89
C ALA A 32 -22.95 -16.01 -2.15
N ASP A 33 -23.54 -15.82 -3.33
CA ASP A 33 -22.88 -15.98 -4.63
C ASP A 33 -21.73 -14.98 -4.80
N SER A 34 -21.86 -13.75 -4.26
CA SER A 34 -20.77 -12.76 -4.26
C SER A 34 -19.53 -13.22 -3.48
N VAL A 35 -19.71 -13.94 -2.37
CA VAL A 35 -18.61 -14.52 -1.56
C VAL A 35 -18.06 -15.78 -2.22
N ASN A 36 -18.92 -16.57 -2.88
CA ASN A 36 -18.54 -17.80 -3.57
C ASN A 36 -17.87 -17.58 -4.94
N ALA A 37 -18.01 -16.40 -5.57
CA ALA A 37 -17.63 -16.13 -6.96
C ALA A 37 -16.23 -16.62 -7.35
N ASN A 38 -15.26 -16.52 -6.42
CA ASN A 38 -13.85 -16.85 -6.65
C ASN A 38 -13.41 -18.22 -6.09
N VAL A 39 -14.32 -19.04 -5.55
CA VAL A 39 -13.97 -20.31 -4.86
C VAL A 39 -13.20 -21.26 -5.75
N TRP A 40 -13.64 -21.50 -6.99
CA TRP A 40 -13.03 -22.49 -7.86
C TRP A 40 -11.64 -22.07 -8.35
N THR A 41 -11.47 -20.79 -8.68
CA THR A 41 -10.17 -20.18 -9.01
C THR A 41 -9.18 -20.31 -7.84
N ARG A 42 -9.65 -20.05 -6.61
CA ARG A 42 -8.85 -20.18 -5.38
C ARG A 42 -8.57 -21.64 -5.00
N LEU A 43 -9.46 -22.58 -5.32
CA LEU A 43 -9.19 -24.02 -5.18
C LEU A 43 -8.23 -24.54 -6.26
N GLY A 44 -8.25 -23.96 -7.47
CA GLY A 44 -7.52 -24.47 -8.63
C GLY A 44 -8.12 -25.76 -9.17
N MET A 45 -9.45 -25.89 -9.04
CA MET A 45 -10.25 -27.05 -9.42
C MET A 45 -11.39 -26.58 -10.32
N ASP A 46 -11.87 -27.44 -11.21
CA ASP A 46 -13.00 -27.12 -12.09
C ASP A 46 -14.33 -27.54 -11.41
N PRO A 47 -15.35 -26.67 -11.33
CA PRO A 47 -16.67 -27.06 -10.82
C PRO A 47 -17.35 -28.17 -11.63
N ASN A 48 -17.03 -28.30 -12.92
CA ASN A 48 -17.66 -29.22 -13.85
C ASN A 48 -16.89 -30.55 -13.97
N ASP A 49 -15.57 -30.55 -13.72
CA ASP A 49 -14.75 -31.76 -13.72
C ASP A 49 -14.37 -32.21 -12.29
N ARG A 50 -15.15 -33.17 -11.79
CA ARG A 50 -14.97 -33.81 -10.47
C ARG A 50 -13.67 -34.60 -10.32
N SER A 51 -12.97 -34.93 -11.41
CA SER A 51 -11.65 -35.58 -11.33
C SER A 51 -10.58 -34.62 -10.78
N THR A 52 -10.78 -33.31 -10.92
CA THR A 52 -9.88 -32.28 -10.36
C THR A 52 -10.03 -32.11 -8.85
N TRP A 53 -11.07 -32.68 -8.22
CA TRP A 53 -11.41 -32.49 -6.81
C TRP A 53 -10.53 -33.37 -5.90
N THR A 54 -9.24 -33.02 -5.81
CA THR A 54 -8.20 -33.82 -5.15
C THR A 54 -8.22 -33.82 -3.61
N ARG A 55 -9.08 -33.02 -2.97
CA ARG A 55 -9.14 -32.84 -1.51
C ARG A 55 -10.57 -32.91 -0.99
N LEU A 56 -10.80 -33.72 0.06
CA LEU A 56 -12.11 -33.86 0.73
C LEU A 56 -12.59 -32.52 1.31
N ARG A 57 -11.73 -31.83 2.07
CA ARG A 57 -12.01 -30.53 2.71
C ARG A 57 -10.80 -29.62 2.58
N THR A 58 -11.04 -28.34 2.29
CA THR A 58 -10.01 -27.27 2.28
C THR A 58 -10.46 -26.10 3.14
N ASN A 59 -9.62 -25.67 4.09
CA ASN A 59 -9.88 -24.51 4.95
C ASN A 59 -9.11 -23.30 4.38
N MET A 60 -9.78 -22.53 3.53
CA MET A 60 -9.17 -21.49 2.71
C MET A 60 -8.81 -20.24 3.55
N PRO A 61 -7.69 -19.56 3.26
CA PRO A 61 -7.34 -18.29 3.87
C PRO A 61 -8.26 -17.16 3.38
N GLY A 62 -8.63 -16.24 4.26
CA GLY A 62 -9.43 -15.06 3.89
C GLY A 62 -8.62 -13.98 3.17
N HIS A 63 -9.23 -13.37 2.15
CA HIS A 63 -8.77 -12.20 1.41
C HIS A 63 -9.64 -10.98 1.65
N ASN A 64 -10.96 -11.18 1.73
CA ASN A 64 -11.98 -10.14 1.87
C ASN A 64 -12.56 -10.13 3.29
N LYS A 65 -13.06 -8.97 3.71
CA LYS A 65 -13.82 -8.78 4.96
C LYS A 65 -15.17 -8.15 4.67
N PHE A 66 -16.17 -8.44 5.49
CA PHE A 66 -17.50 -7.85 5.43
C PHE A 66 -18.14 -7.82 6.82
N ASP A 67 -19.01 -6.83 7.06
CA ASP A 67 -19.64 -6.62 8.37
C ASP A 67 -20.93 -7.47 8.49
N PRO A 68 -21.05 -8.39 9.45
CA PRO A 68 -22.29 -9.15 9.65
C PRO A 68 -23.50 -8.28 10.01
N ALA A 69 -23.32 -7.09 10.57
CA ALA A 69 -24.41 -6.17 10.86
C ALA A 69 -25.07 -5.62 9.58
N GLU A 70 -24.30 -5.52 8.49
CA GLU A 70 -24.78 -5.07 7.17
C GLU A 70 -25.14 -6.26 6.27
N PHE A 71 -24.32 -7.33 6.30
CA PHE A 71 -24.46 -8.50 5.45
C PHE A 71 -25.59 -9.43 5.90
N ALA A 72 -25.72 -9.66 7.21
CA ALA A 72 -26.69 -10.58 7.82
C ALA A 72 -27.32 -9.97 9.09
N PRO A 73 -28.03 -8.82 9.00
CA PRO A 73 -28.45 -8.02 10.15
C PRO A 73 -29.26 -8.80 11.20
N ARG A 74 -30.11 -9.75 10.76
CA ARG A 74 -30.88 -10.62 11.67
C ARG A 74 -29.98 -11.56 12.48
N ALA A 75 -28.93 -12.11 11.88
CA ALA A 75 -27.96 -12.94 12.58
C ALA A 75 -27.09 -12.11 13.53
N TRP A 76 -26.66 -10.91 13.13
CA TRP A 76 -25.90 -10.01 14.03
C TRP A 76 -26.72 -9.64 15.28
N ALA A 77 -27.98 -9.24 15.11
CA ALA A 77 -28.85 -8.91 16.23
C ALA A 77 -29.08 -10.12 17.16
N ALA A 78 -29.25 -11.33 16.61
CA ALA A 78 -29.36 -12.56 17.39
C ALA A 78 -28.05 -12.92 18.14
N ILE A 79 -26.88 -12.68 17.55
CA ILE A 79 -25.57 -12.82 18.24
C ILE A 79 -25.50 -11.89 19.45
N CYS A 80 -25.80 -10.60 19.25
CA CYS A 80 -25.82 -9.60 20.31
C CYS A 80 -26.82 -9.97 21.42
N GLU A 81 -28.00 -10.50 21.06
CA GLU A 81 -29.01 -10.94 22.03
C GLU A 81 -28.56 -12.16 22.85
N LEU A 82 -27.93 -13.17 22.22
CA LEU A 82 -27.38 -14.34 22.93
C LEU A 82 -26.25 -13.96 23.89
N CYS A 83 -25.38 -13.02 23.49
CA CYS A 83 -24.26 -12.51 24.30
C CYS A 83 -24.66 -11.48 25.37
N GLY A 84 -25.94 -11.08 25.45
CA GLY A 84 -26.45 -10.16 26.47
C GLY A 84 -26.24 -8.66 26.17
N GLY A 85 -26.03 -8.29 24.91
CA GLY A 85 -25.91 -6.91 24.43
C GLY A 85 -24.77 -6.71 23.41
N GLU A 86 -24.98 -5.83 22.41
CA GLU A 86 -23.92 -5.43 21.46
C GLU A 86 -22.76 -4.71 22.18
N ASP A 87 -23.04 -4.10 23.33
CA ASP A 87 -22.05 -3.50 24.22
C ASP A 87 -21.11 -4.54 24.87
N ARG A 88 -21.49 -5.82 24.97
CA ARG A 88 -20.66 -6.90 25.52
C ARG A 88 -19.79 -7.59 24.46
N VAL A 89 -20.22 -7.58 23.20
CA VAL A 89 -19.50 -8.21 22.06
C VAL A 89 -18.27 -7.37 21.68
N ASP A 90 -17.13 -8.02 21.44
CA ASP A 90 -15.92 -7.33 21.00
C ASP A 90 -16.11 -6.76 19.58
N PRO A 91 -15.77 -5.48 19.30
CA PRO A 91 -15.94 -4.87 17.99
C PRO A 91 -15.26 -5.62 16.84
N GLY A 92 -14.18 -6.37 17.10
CA GLY A 92 -13.52 -7.23 16.13
C GLY A 92 -14.41 -8.36 15.60
N SER A 93 -15.47 -8.74 16.32
CA SER A 93 -16.47 -9.72 15.88
C SER A 93 -17.31 -9.23 14.69
N ARG A 94 -17.24 -7.93 14.34
CA ARG A 94 -17.81 -7.36 13.11
C ARG A 94 -16.93 -7.56 11.87
N GLU A 95 -15.82 -8.29 11.96
CA GLU A 95 -15.02 -8.68 10.79
C GLU A 95 -15.28 -10.15 10.36
N TRP A 96 -16.40 -10.43 9.70
CA TRP A 96 -16.52 -11.69 8.97
C TRP A 96 -15.59 -11.67 7.75
N ARG A 97 -15.08 -12.85 7.37
CA ARG A 97 -14.07 -12.99 6.29
C ARG A 97 -14.42 -14.17 5.40
N ASP A 98 -14.02 -14.10 4.14
CA ASP A 98 -14.15 -15.19 3.16
C ASP A 98 -13.11 -16.32 3.35
N SER A 99 -12.88 -16.68 4.62
CA SER A 99 -12.07 -17.83 5.05
C SER A 99 -12.88 -19.13 4.89
N LEU A 100 -13.20 -19.47 3.64
CA LEU A 100 -14.20 -20.47 3.30
C LEU A 100 -13.72 -21.90 3.64
N ILE A 101 -14.58 -22.67 4.29
CA ILE A 101 -14.39 -24.09 4.55
C ILE A 101 -15.19 -24.85 3.51
N VAL A 102 -14.50 -25.31 2.47
CA VAL A 102 -15.11 -26.04 1.37
C VAL A 102 -14.95 -27.54 1.61
N ASN A 103 -16.06 -28.29 1.56
CA ASN A 103 -16.09 -29.74 1.61
C ASN A 103 -16.68 -30.26 0.28
N LEU A 104 -15.91 -31.09 -0.43
CA LEU A 104 -16.24 -31.67 -1.74
C LEU A 104 -16.53 -33.17 -1.67
N GLY A 105 -16.26 -33.80 -0.51
CA GLY A 105 -16.24 -35.25 -0.35
C GLY A 105 -15.05 -35.92 -1.04
N ASP A 106 -14.84 -37.20 -0.75
CA ASP A 106 -13.78 -38.03 -1.34
C ASP A 106 -14.39 -39.20 -2.11
N GLU A 107 -13.70 -39.63 -3.16
CA GLU A 107 -14.05 -40.80 -3.96
C GLU A 107 -13.76 -42.11 -3.23
N LYS A 108 -12.65 -42.18 -2.47
CA LYS A 108 -12.24 -43.39 -1.75
C LYS A 108 -13.18 -43.78 -0.60
N HIS A 109 -13.85 -42.79 -0.02
CA HIS A 109 -14.84 -42.95 1.05
C HIS A 109 -16.29 -42.78 0.53
N GLY A 110 -16.47 -42.64 -0.79
CA GLY A 110 -17.73 -42.25 -1.40
C GLY A 110 -18.87 -43.25 -1.18
N GLY A 111 -20.01 -42.76 -0.66
CA GLY A 111 -21.28 -43.48 -0.67
C GLY A 111 -21.70 -44.21 0.62
N LYS A 112 -20.92 -44.19 1.70
CA LYS A 112 -21.35 -44.73 3.01
C LYS A 112 -21.41 -43.64 4.09
N PRO A 113 -22.55 -43.45 4.78
CA PRO A 113 -22.60 -42.61 5.97
C PRO A 113 -21.73 -43.23 7.06
N VAL A 114 -20.94 -42.40 7.75
CA VAL A 114 -20.18 -42.80 8.93
C VAL A 114 -21.01 -42.40 10.16
N PRO A 115 -21.21 -43.30 11.16
CA PRO A 115 -21.89 -42.93 12.39
C PRO A 115 -21.22 -41.72 13.06
N PRO A 116 -21.97 -40.76 13.62
CA PRO A 116 -21.39 -39.58 14.27
C PRO A 116 -20.30 -39.90 15.31
N GLN A 117 -20.49 -40.96 16.11
CA GLN A 117 -19.53 -41.44 17.11
C GLN A 117 -18.17 -41.85 16.52
N ASP A 118 -18.14 -42.28 15.25
CA ASP A 118 -16.94 -42.74 14.54
C ASP A 118 -16.33 -41.68 13.62
N LEU A 119 -16.91 -40.46 13.55
CA LEU A 119 -16.33 -39.37 12.78
C LEU A 119 -14.96 -38.97 13.35
N PRO A 120 -13.93 -38.80 12.49
CA PRO A 120 -12.68 -38.20 12.91
C PRO A 120 -12.84 -36.68 13.11
N GLU A 121 -11.86 -36.07 13.77
CA GLU A 121 -11.78 -34.61 13.94
C GLU A 121 -12.89 -33.94 14.77
N TRP A 122 -13.44 -34.62 15.78
CA TRP A 122 -14.22 -33.94 16.83
C TRP A 122 -13.37 -32.89 17.56
N HIS A 123 -13.90 -31.67 17.71
CA HIS A 123 -13.23 -30.57 18.42
C HIS A 123 -14.20 -29.50 18.94
N VAL A 124 -13.67 -28.64 19.80
CA VAL A 124 -14.23 -27.33 20.15
C VAL A 124 -13.27 -26.26 19.61
N ASP A 125 -13.80 -25.13 19.15
CA ASP A 125 -12.98 -24.03 18.63
C ASP A 125 -12.30 -23.21 19.72
N GLY A 126 -11.09 -22.73 19.39
CA GLY A 126 -10.24 -21.95 20.29
C GLY A 126 -8.76 -22.29 20.21
N ASP A 127 -8.25 -22.74 19.05
CA ASP A 127 -6.85 -23.18 18.92
C ASP A 127 -5.79 -22.07 19.13
N PHE A 128 -6.24 -20.82 19.30
CA PHE A 128 -5.43 -19.63 19.53
C PHE A 128 -5.21 -19.25 21.01
N PHE A 129 -5.74 -19.99 21.99
CA PHE A 129 -5.61 -19.63 23.41
C PHE A 129 -5.69 -20.85 24.36
N VAL A 130 -5.23 -20.68 25.60
CA VAL A 130 -5.48 -21.65 26.69
C VAL A 130 -6.92 -21.48 27.17
N HIS A 131 -7.72 -22.56 27.15
CA HIS A 131 -9.13 -22.50 27.47
C HIS A 131 -9.37 -22.42 28.99
N TYR A 132 -10.35 -21.61 29.33
CA TYR A 132 -10.98 -21.49 30.65
C TYR A 132 -12.50 -21.54 30.46
N LEU A 133 -13.26 -21.86 31.51
CA LEU A 133 -14.73 -21.82 31.45
C LEU A 133 -15.28 -20.42 31.12
N ASP A 134 -14.53 -19.37 31.45
CA ASP A 134 -14.88 -17.96 31.29
C ASP A 134 -14.19 -17.26 30.09
N SER A 135 -13.52 -18.01 29.22
CA SER A 135 -12.74 -17.47 28.08
C SER A 135 -13.55 -16.50 27.21
N ARG A 136 -13.10 -15.24 27.16
CA ARG A 136 -13.72 -14.18 26.33
C ARG A 136 -13.40 -14.29 24.84
N GLU A 137 -12.31 -15.00 24.51
CA GLU A 137 -11.82 -15.15 23.14
C GLU A 137 -12.83 -15.89 22.23
N GLN A 138 -13.66 -16.76 22.82
CA GLN A 138 -14.70 -17.54 22.13
C GLN A 138 -15.99 -17.48 22.95
N GLY A 139 -16.82 -16.45 22.73
CA GLY A 139 -18.10 -16.26 23.40
C GLY A 139 -19.31 -16.86 22.65
N LEU A 140 -19.22 -17.00 21.32
CA LEU A 140 -20.22 -17.71 20.52
C LEU A 140 -19.57 -18.31 19.26
N LEU A 141 -20.04 -19.49 18.88
CA LEU A 141 -19.64 -20.18 17.65
C LEU A 141 -20.70 -19.91 16.57
N VAL A 142 -20.29 -19.48 15.37
CA VAL A 142 -21.21 -19.09 14.29
C VAL A 142 -20.90 -19.89 13.02
N THR A 143 -21.92 -20.32 12.29
CA THR A 143 -21.74 -21.05 11.02
C THR A 143 -22.78 -20.62 9.97
N PRO A 144 -22.43 -19.63 9.13
CA PRO A 144 -23.22 -19.21 7.97
C PRO A 144 -23.12 -20.22 6.82
N LEU A 145 -24.25 -20.55 6.20
CA LEU A 145 -24.33 -21.52 5.09
C LEU A 145 -24.31 -20.80 3.73
N PHE A 146 -23.22 -20.95 2.99
CA PHE A 146 -23.02 -20.34 1.66
C PHE A 146 -23.49 -21.25 0.50
N THR A 147 -24.02 -22.43 0.82
CA THR A 147 -24.58 -23.42 -0.13
C THR A 147 -25.71 -24.18 0.56
N ASP A 148 -26.65 -24.73 -0.20
CA ASP A 148 -27.66 -25.65 0.34
C ASP A 148 -27.00 -26.94 0.89
N ILE A 149 -27.19 -27.21 2.17
CA ILE A 149 -26.65 -28.39 2.86
C ILE A 149 -27.79 -29.35 3.18
N VAL A 150 -27.87 -30.44 2.42
CA VAL A 150 -28.75 -31.58 2.71
C VAL A 150 -28.07 -32.59 3.65
N SER A 151 -28.87 -33.45 4.32
CA SER A 151 -28.33 -34.55 5.12
C SER A 151 -27.42 -35.47 4.29
N ASN A 152 -26.34 -35.99 4.90
CA ASN A 152 -25.22 -36.65 4.23
C ASN A 152 -24.46 -35.81 3.17
N GLY A 153 -24.86 -34.55 2.93
CA GLY A 153 -24.24 -33.60 2.01
C GLY A 153 -23.05 -32.84 2.60
N GLY A 154 -22.38 -33.41 3.60
CA GLY A 154 -21.17 -32.82 4.18
C GLY A 154 -21.43 -31.79 5.27
N ALA A 155 -22.62 -31.75 5.89
CA ALA A 155 -22.95 -30.88 7.02
C ALA A 155 -21.91 -30.92 8.17
N THR A 156 -21.87 -29.87 8.98
CA THR A 156 -21.19 -29.94 10.29
C THR A 156 -22.10 -30.70 11.25
N VAL A 157 -21.57 -31.73 11.90
CA VAL A 157 -22.30 -32.48 12.93
C VAL A 157 -21.98 -31.89 14.29
N ILE A 158 -22.99 -31.65 15.11
CA ILE A 158 -22.85 -31.04 16.43
C ILE A 158 -23.38 -32.01 17.51
N CYS A 159 -22.80 -31.94 18.70
CA CYS A 159 -23.11 -32.84 19.82
C CYS A 159 -23.50 -32.03 21.08
N PRO A 160 -24.77 -31.59 21.22
CA PRO A 160 -25.26 -30.85 22.39
C PRO A 160 -24.94 -31.50 23.74
N GLU A 161 -25.04 -32.84 23.81
CA GLU A 161 -24.83 -33.63 25.01
C GLU A 161 -23.37 -33.58 25.55
N ALA A 162 -22.43 -33.14 24.72
CA ALA A 162 -21.03 -32.98 25.14
C ALA A 162 -20.77 -31.68 25.92
N ILE A 163 -21.62 -30.65 25.78
CA ILE A 163 -21.38 -29.34 26.41
C ILE A 163 -21.28 -29.46 27.93
N PRO A 164 -22.17 -30.17 28.67
CA PRO A 164 -22.01 -30.38 30.10
C PRO A 164 -20.73 -31.12 30.48
N LYS A 165 -20.29 -32.09 29.66
CA LYS A 165 -19.06 -32.87 29.89
C LYS A 165 -17.82 -31.98 29.76
N ILE A 166 -17.79 -31.10 28.76
CA ILE A 166 -16.70 -30.15 28.51
C ILE A 166 -16.70 -28.99 29.51
N ALA A 167 -17.87 -28.43 29.82
CA ALA A 167 -18.02 -27.39 30.84
C ALA A 167 -17.56 -27.88 32.22
N LYS A 168 -17.92 -29.13 32.59
CA LYS A 168 -17.44 -29.76 33.82
C LYS A 168 -15.92 -29.89 33.86
N HIS A 169 -15.29 -30.33 32.77
CA HIS A 169 -13.83 -30.43 32.67
C HIS A 169 -13.14 -29.07 32.86
N LEU A 170 -13.65 -28.02 32.22
CA LEU A 170 -13.15 -26.64 32.40
C LEU A 170 -13.43 -26.06 33.79
N TYR A 171 -14.52 -26.48 34.44
CA TYR A 171 -14.85 -26.08 35.82
C TYR A 171 -13.89 -26.71 36.84
N GLU A 172 -13.54 -27.99 36.64
CA GLU A 172 -12.63 -28.76 37.51
C GLU A 172 -11.15 -28.37 37.34
N HIS A 173 -10.79 -27.70 36.24
CA HIS A 173 -9.42 -27.26 35.90
C HIS A 173 -9.27 -25.71 35.77
N PRO A 174 -9.46 -24.94 36.87
CA PRO A 174 -9.35 -23.47 36.85
C PRO A 174 -7.93 -22.96 36.53
N GLU A 175 -6.90 -23.79 36.60
CA GLU A 175 -5.53 -23.50 36.13
C GLU A 175 -5.44 -23.31 34.59
N GLY A 176 -6.46 -23.79 33.88
CA GLY A 176 -6.58 -23.72 32.42
C GLY A 176 -6.14 -24.99 31.73
N VAL A 177 -6.72 -25.25 30.55
CA VAL A 177 -6.42 -26.42 29.72
C VAL A 177 -5.93 -26.01 28.35
N SER A 178 -5.06 -26.81 27.73
CA SER A 178 -4.57 -26.56 26.38
C SER A 178 -5.72 -26.61 25.35
N PRO A 179 -5.52 -26.14 24.11
CA PRO A 179 -6.45 -26.35 22.99
C PRO A 179 -6.93 -27.79 22.74
N ARG A 180 -6.32 -28.80 23.39
CA ARG A 180 -6.71 -30.22 23.34
C ARG A 180 -7.25 -30.75 24.66
N MET A 181 -7.71 -29.85 25.54
CA MET A 181 -8.29 -30.14 26.85
C MET A 181 -7.33 -30.85 27.83
N VAL A 182 -6.01 -30.76 27.61
CA VAL A 182 -5.01 -31.26 28.58
C VAL A 182 -4.83 -30.23 29.70
N PRO A 183 -4.99 -30.56 30.99
CA PRO A 183 -4.82 -29.61 32.08
C PRO A 183 -3.39 -29.11 32.29
N ARG A 184 -3.24 -27.87 32.76
CA ARG A 184 -1.94 -27.26 33.04
C ARG A 184 -1.17 -28.05 34.10
N GLY A 185 0.09 -28.37 33.80
CA GLY A 185 0.95 -29.18 34.66
C GLY A 185 0.90 -30.70 34.39
N GLN A 186 0.02 -31.17 33.50
CA GLN A 186 0.05 -32.56 33.02
C GLN A 186 0.99 -32.73 31.82
N GLN A 187 1.48 -33.95 31.61
CA GLN A 187 2.30 -34.30 30.44
C GLN A 187 1.47 -34.12 29.16
N GLY A 188 1.98 -33.35 28.20
CA GLY A 188 1.26 -33.02 26.96
C GLY A 188 0.46 -31.71 26.99
N PHE A 189 0.70 -30.82 27.96
CA PHE A 189 0.09 -29.47 27.97
C PHE A 189 0.64 -28.50 26.91
N GLU A 190 1.83 -28.77 26.36
CA GLU A 190 2.66 -27.83 25.58
C GLU A 190 1.90 -26.96 24.54
N THR A 191 2.05 -25.64 24.63
CA THR A 191 1.30 -24.73 23.80
C THR A 191 1.77 -24.74 22.34
N GLY A 192 0.96 -25.32 21.44
CA GLY A 192 1.07 -25.12 19.99
C GLY A 192 1.47 -26.31 19.11
N GLN A 193 1.70 -27.52 19.64
CA GLN A 193 2.16 -28.68 18.84
C GLN A 193 1.24 -29.91 18.81
N HIS A 194 -0.03 -29.79 19.24
CA HIS A 194 -0.89 -30.97 19.40
C HIS A 194 -1.85 -31.24 18.23
N LYS A 195 -1.60 -32.37 17.54
CA LYS A 195 -2.54 -33.02 16.61
C LYS A 195 -3.49 -34.01 17.28
N ASP A 196 -3.29 -34.34 18.55
CA ASP A 196 -4.16 -35.29 19.25
C ASP A 196 -5.54 -34.68 19.52
N LEU A 197 -6.58 -35.45 19.19
CA LEU A 197 -8.00 -35.14 19.40
C LEU A 197 -8.69 -36.25 20.22
N SER A 198 -7.91 -37.15 20.82
CA SER A 198 -8.38 -38.32 21.59
C SER A 198 -9.43 -37.95 22.64
N PHE A 199 -9.22 -36.88 23.42
CA PHE A 199 -10.19 -36.37 24.40
C PHE A 199 -11.56 -36.11 23.76
N PHE A 200 -11.60 -35.29 22.70
CA PHE A 200 -12.83 -34.90 22.02
C PHE A 200 -13.53 -36.09 21.36
N CYS A 201 -12.77 -36.98 20.70
CA CYS A 201 -13.32 -38.20 20.10
C CYS A 201 -13.87 -39.18 21.16
N ASN A 202 -13.24 -39.27 22.33
CA ASN A 202 -13.74 -40.11 23.43
C ASN A 202 -14.99 -39.51 24.08
N VAL A 203 -15.08 -38.18 24.20
CA VAL A 203 -16.31 -37.50 24.65
C VAL A 203 -17.44 -37.75 23.65
N ALA A 204 -17.21 -37.58 22.34
CA ALA A 204 -18.20 -37.86 21.31
C ALA A 204 -18.71 -39.31 21.34
N LYS A 205 -17.82 -40.30 21.48
CA LYS A 205 -18.18 -41.72 21.64
C LYS A 205 -19.01 -42.05 22.89
N SER A 206 -19.04 -41.14 23.87
CA SER A 206 -19.84 -41.28 25.10
C SER A 206 -21.22 -40.60 25.00
N CYS A 207 -21.58 -40.05 23.84
CA CYS A 207 -22.83 -39.35 23.58
C CYS A 207 -23.66 -40.09 22.52
N ASP A 208 -24.98 -39.92 22.57
CA ASP A 208 -25.93 -40.49 21.61
C ASP A 208 -26.70 -39.41 20.82
N ASN A 209 -26.82 -38.19 21.35
CA ASN A 209 -27.57 -37.10 20.69
C ASN A 209 -26.70 -36.25 19.76
N PHE A 210 -26.86 -36.45 18.45
CA PHE A 210 -26.16 -35.71 17.40
C PHE A 210 -27.13 -35.03 16.44
N VAL A 211 -26.76 -33.85 15.96
CA VAL A 211 -27.54 -33.06 14.99
C VAL A 211 -26.66 -32.71 13.79
N GLU A 212 -27.15 -32.96 12.57
CA GLU A 212 -26.53 -32.43 11.34
C GLU A 212 -27.02 -30.99 11.10
N ALA A 213 -26.09 -30.03 10.95
CA ALA A 213 -26.41 -28.64 10.64
C ALA A 213 -26.79 -28.45 9.15
N THR A 214 -27.97 -28.95 8.78
CA THR A 214 -28.55 -28.88 7.43
C THR A 214 -29.45 -27.65 7.25
N GLY A 215 -29.35 -26.97 6.11
CA GLY A 215 -30.12 -25.77 5.83
C GLY A 215 -30.03 -25.32 4.37
N GLN A 216 -30.70 -24.22 4.06
CA GLN A 216 -30.60 -23.56 2.77
C GLN A 216 -29.49 -22.51 2.78
N VAL A 217 -29.04 -22.10 1.60
CA VAL A 217 -28.15 -20.94 1.46
C VAL A 217 -28.79 -19.71 2.12
N GLY A 218 -28.02 -19.00 2.96
CA GLY A 218 -28.52 -17.88 3.76
C GLY A 218 -28.91 -18.22 5.20
N ASP A 219 -29.04 -19.50 5.57
CA ASP A 219 -29.21 -19.90 6.96
C ASP A 219 -27.93 -19.67 7.78
N VAL A 220 -28.06 -19.29 9.06
CA VAL A 220 -26.94 -19.15 10.00
C VAL A 220 -27.20 -19.96 11.26
N TYR A 221 -26.27 -20.84 11.63
CA TYR A 221 -26.27 -21.51 12.93
C TYR A 221 -25.51 -20.67 13.97
N LEU A 222 -26.12 -20.47 15.13
CA LEU A 222 -25.52 -19.87 16.32
C LEU A 222 -25.43 -20.93 17.42
N MET A 223 -24.24 -21.14 17.97
CA MET A 223 -23.94 -22.27 18.84
C MET A 223 -23.14 -21.81 20.07
N HIS A 224 -23.34 -22.50 21.17
CA HIS A 224 -22.58 -22.32 22.40
C HIS A 224 -21.07 -22.47 22.14
N PRO A 225 -20.19 -21.66 22.75
CA PRO A 225 -18.74 -21.72 22.48
C PRO A 225 -18.10 -23.07 22.80
N LEU A 226 -18.70 -23.85 23.72
CA LEU A 226 -18.28 -25.21 24.08
C LEU A 226 -18.93 -26.32 23.21
N MET A 227 -19.57 -25.98 22.09
CA MET A 227 -20.23 -26.96 21.21
C MET A 227 -19.20 -27.88 20.55
N LEU A 228 -19.22 -29.15 20.94
CA LEU A 228 -18.43 -30.20 20.31
C LEU A 228 -18.97 -30.48 18.91
N HIS A 229 -18.11 -30.37 17.89
CA HIS A 229 -18.52 -30.52 16.49
C HIS A 229 -17.45 -31.18 15.61
N ALA A 230 -17.89 -31.72 14.46
CA ALA A 230 -17.06 -32.43 13.50
C ALA A 230 -17.56 -32.25 12.05
N PRO A 231 -16.70 -32.39 11.03
CA PRO A 231 -17.15 -32.52 9.64
C PRO A 231 -17.78 -33.90 9.39
N SER A 232 -18.94 -33.97 8.75
CA SER A 232 -19.42 -35.25 8.18
C SER A 232 -18.64 -35.64 6.91
N SER A 233 -18.70 -36.92 6.55
CA SER A 233 -17.94 -37.53 5.44
C SER A 233 -18.33 -37.05 4.03
N ASN A 234 -19.42 -36.28 3.89
CA ASN A 234 -19.96 -35.82 2.60
C ASN A 234 -20.12 -36.95 1.57
N ALA A 235 -20.85 -37.99 1.96
CA ALA A 235 -21.08 -39.18 1.13
C ALA A 235 -21.75 -38.87 -0.23
N LEU A 236 -22.45 -37.75 -0.35
CA LEU A 236 -23.10 -37.30 -1.59
C LEU A 236 -22.16 -36.56 -2.57
N ARG A 237 -20.93 -36.22 -2.17
CA ARG A 237 -19.99 -35.36 -2.91
C ARG A 237 -20.68 -34.08 -3.48
N LYS A 238 -21.54 -33.46 -2.66
CA LYS A 238 -22.11 -32.14 -2.96
C LYS A 238 -21.15 -31.08 -2.45
N VAL A 239 -21.07 -29.96 -3.17
CA VAL A 239 -20.22 -28.83 -2.78
C VAL A 239 -20.85 -28.17 -1.57
N ARG A 240 -20.19 -28.25 -0.41
CA ARG A 240 -20.58 -27.56 0.82
C ARG A 240 -19.60 -26.44 1.10
N ILE A 241 -20.09 -25.23 1.30
CA ILE A 241 -19.30 -24.04 1.64
C ILE A 241 -19.92 -23.39 2.89
N ILE A 242 -19.10 -23.17 3.90
CA ILE A 242 -19.42 -22.35 5.07
C ILE A 242 -18.26 -21.41 5.39
N ILE A 243 -18.47 -20.47 6.32
CA ILE A 243 -17.39 -19.93 7.15
C ILE A 243 -17.66 -20.30 8.61
N ASN A 244 -16.65 -20.14 9.47
CA ASN A 244 -16.77 -20.32 10.91
C ASN A 244 -16.16 -19.11 11.63
N PRO A 245 -16.91 -18.00 11.81
CA PRO A 245 -16.45 -16.83 12.53
C PRO A 245 -16.57 -17.07 14.05
N ALA A 246 -15.49 -16.80 14.77
CA ALA A 246 -15.53 -16.67 16.22
C ALA A 246 -16.15 -15.32 16.60
N VAL A 247 -17.08 -15.32 17.56
CA VAL A 247 -17.52 -14.11 18.25
C VAL A 247 -16.76 -14.03 19.57
N SER A 248 -16.00 -12.96 19.77
CA SER A 248 -15.28 -12.68 21.01
C SER A 248 -16.04 -11.65 21.85
N LEU A 249 -15.80 -11.64 23.16
CA LEU A 249 -16.37 -10.69 24.12
C LEU A 249 -15.32 -9.69 24.59
N LYS A 250 -15.76 -8.48 24.97
CA LYS A 250 -14.88 -7.45 25.53
C LYS A 250 -14.26 -7.91 26.85
N GLU A 251 -15.08 -8.54 27.69
CA GLU A 251 -14.76 -9.04 29.03
C GLU A 251 -15.05 -10.54 29.12
N GLU A 252 -14.49 -11.20 30.13
CA GLU A 252 -14.79 -12.60 30.49
C GLU A 252 -16.29 -12.85 30.76
N HIS A 253 -16.73 -14.10 30.54
CA HIS A 253 -18.04 -14.53 31.02
C HIS A 253 -18.08 -14.47 32.56
N CYS A 254 -19.12 -13.83 33.11
CA CYS A 254 -19.26 -13.69 34.55
C CYS A 254 -20.46 -14.51 35.04
N PHE A 255 -20.16 -15.62 35.71
CA PHE A 255 -21.13 -16.58 36.26
C PHE A 255 -21.48 -16.29 37.74
N ASP A 256 -21.08 -15.13 38.26
CA ASP A 256 -21.23 -14.72 39.66
C ASP A 256 -21.68 -13.25 39.78
N ARG A 257 -22.63 -12.82 38.91
CA ARG A 257 -23.13 -11.44 38.85
C ARG A 257 -24.10 -11.16 40.01
N GLU A 258 -23.94 -10.01 40.66
CA GLU A 258 -24.84 -9.55 41.73
C GLU A 258 -26.20 -9.06 41.20
N ASP A 259 -26.25 -8.54 39.98
CA ASP A 259 -27.46 -8.00 39.34
C ASP A 259 -28.36 -9.08 38.70
N GLY A 260 -27.90 -10.33 38.62
CA GLY A 260 -28.59 -11.44 37.96
C GLY A 260 -28.70 -11.33 36.44
N ASN A 261 -28.05 -10.34 35.80
CA ASN A 261 -28.23 -10.01 34.38
C ASN A 261 -27.31 -10.82 33.46
N TYR A 262 -27.50 -12.14 33.51
CA TYR A 262 -26.77 -13.13 32.73
C TYR A 262 -27.26 -13.21 31.28
N SER A 263 -26.32 -13.26 30.35
CA SER A 263 -26.55 -13.62 28.94
C SER A 263 -27.06 -15.05 28.79
N LEU A 264 -27.69 -15.38 27.65
CA LEU A 264 -28.21 -16.73 27.41
C LEU A 264 -27.09 -17.79 27.34
N VAL A 265 -25.88 -17.41 26.91
CA VAL A 265 -24.67 -18.25 26.97
C VAL A 265 -24.23 -18.50 28.42
N GLU A 266 -24.20 -17.47 29.27
CA GLU A 266 -23.88 -17.62 30.70
C GLU A 266 -24.91 -18.52 31.41
N GLN A 267 -26.21 -18.30 31.17
CA GLN A 267 -27.30 -19.10 31.72
C GLN A 267 -27.19 -20.58 31.31
N PHE A 268 -26.92 -20.87 30.03
CA PHE A 268 -26.75 -22.24 29.55
C PHE A 268 -25.53 -22.94 30.17
N THR A 269 -24.41 -22.23 30.31
CA THR A 269 -23.19 -22.78 30.95
C THR A 269 -23.47 -23.16 32.41
N MET A 270 -24.13 -22.28 33.17
CA MET A 270 -24.47 -22.54 34.58
C MET A 270 -25.48 -23.70 34.71
N ARG A 271 -26.55 -23.71 33.90
CA ARG A 271 -27.53 -24.81 33.82
C ARG A 271 -26.85 -26.14 33.48
N SER A 272 -25.87 -26.15 32.57
CA SER A 272 -25.08 -27.33 32.19
C SER A 272 -24.20 -27.89 33.33
N LEU A 273 -23.81 -27.03 34.28
CA LEU A 273 -23.09 -27.43 35.50
C LEU A 273 -24.02 -27.79 36.68
N GLY A 274 -25.34 -27.73 36.48
CA GLY A 274 -26.33 -27.97 37.54
C GLY A 274 -26.32 -26.90 38.63
N LYS A 275 -25.96 -25.65 38.29
CA LYS A 275 -25.81 -24.54 39.25
C LYS A 275 -26.57 -23.31 38.77
N GLU A 276 -27.15 -22.56 39.70
CA GLU A 276 -27.80 -21.27 39.41
C GLU A 276 -26.80 -20.11 39.40
N ARG A 277 -25.63 -20.28 40.06
CA ARG A 277 -24.56 -19.29 40.21
C ARG A 277 -23.24 -19.99 40.56
N LEU A 278 -22.11 -19.51 40.05
CA LEU A 278 -20.76 -20.06 40.32
C LEU A 278 -19.98 -19.22 41.34
N SER A 279 -20.54 -19.09 42.56
CA SER A 279 -19.94 -18.24 43.60
C SER A 279 -18.50 -18.63 43.92
N GLY A 280 -17.59 -17.66 43.78
CA GLY A 280 -16.16 -17.81 44.09
C GLY A 280 -15.32 -18.65 43.11
N TRP A 281 -15.89 -19.13 42.00
CA TRP A 281 -15.08 -19.76 40.94
C TRP A 281 -14.39 -18.69 40.08
N LYS A 282 -13.08 -18.82 39.85
CA LYS A 282 -12.28 -17.96 38.96
C LYS A 282 -11.13 -18.75 38.34
N ALA A 283 -10.70 -18.35 37.15
CA ALA A 283 -9.43 -18.79 36.57
C ALA A 283 -8.25 -18.46 37.50
N THR A 284 -7.33 -19.40 37.67
CA THR A 284 -6.13 -19.28 38.54
C THR A 284 -4.81 -19.25 37.76
N GLY A 285 -4.81 -19.74 36.51
CA GLY A 285 -3.65 -19.72 35.63
C GLY A 285 -3.59 -18.50 34.69
N PRO A 286 -2.44 -18.26 34.03
CA PRO A 286 -2.29 -17.15 33.10
C PRO A 286 -3.05 -17.41 31.78
N ARG A 287 -3.81 -16.41 31.31
CA ARG A 287 -4.40 -16.43 29.95
C ARG A 287 -3.27 -16.26 28.91
N GLU A 288 -3.00 -17.31 28.14
CA GLU A 288 -1.93 -17.35 27.15
C GLU A 288 -2.51 -17.51 25.74
N LYS A 289 -1.97 -16.76 24.78
CA LYS A 289 -2.28 -16.95 23.35
C LYS A 289 -1.34 -18.00 22.74
N VAL A 290 -1.91 -18.85 21.90
CA VAL A 290 -1.25 -19.90 21.15
C VAL A 290 -1.24 -19.49 19.67
N VAL A 291 -0.16 -19.82 18.95
CA VAL A 291 -0.07 -19.60 17.49
C VAL A 291 -0.20 -20.95 16.79
N PRO A 292 -1.34 -21.27 16.15
CA PRO A 292 -1.53 -22.55 15.49
C PRO A 292 -0.57 -22.74 14.30
N ALA A 293 0.06 -23.91 14.22
CA ALA A 293 0.92 -24.29 13.09
C ALA A 293 0.23 -24.17 11.71
N ARG A 294 -1.11 -24.26 11.67
CA ARG A 294 -1.89 -24.08 10.43
C ARG A 294 -1.76 -22.69 9.79
N LEU A 295 -1.44 -21.64 10.56
CA LEU A 295 -1.31 -20.28 10.02
C LEU A 295 -0.20 -20.18 8.96
N GLN A 296 0.91 -20.91 9.15
CA GLN A 296 2.02 -20.93 8.19
C GLN A 296 1.59 -21.57 6.86
N MET A 297 0.81 -22.66 6.91
CA MET A 297 0.24 -23.31 5.72
C MET A 297 -0.83 -22.43 5.04
N GLN A 298 -1.65 -21.72 5.83
CA GLN A 298 -2.66 -20.80 5.31
C GLN A 298 -2.03 -19.59 4.61
N GLU A 299 -0.91 -19.05 5.09
CA GLU A 299 -0.18 -18.00 4.40
C GLU A 299 0.40 -18.47 3.05
N GLN A 300 1.00 -19.67 3.01
CA GLN A 300 1.48 -20.27 1.74
C GLN A 300 0.34 -20.45 0.72
N MET A 301 -0.79 -21.04 1.15
CA MET A 301 -1.98 -21.18 0.30
C MET A 301 -2.52 -19.81 -0.16
N LYS A 302 -2.44 -18.77 0.69
CA LYS A 302 -2.89 -17.41 0.33
C LYS A 302 -2.09 -16.84 -0.84
N GLN A 303 -0.76 -17.03 -0.83
CA GLN A 303 0.11 -16.59 -1.92
C GLN A 303 -0.17 -17.35 -3.24
N GLU A 304 -0.53 -18.63 -3.18
CA GLU A 304 -0.93 -19.42 -4.34
C GLU A 304 -2.32 -19.04 -4.87
N GLU A 305 -3.27 -18.69 -3.98
CA GLU A 305 -4.58 -18.15 -4.35
C GLU A 305 -4.46 -16.78 -5.04
N LEU A 306 -3.64 -15.86 -4.50
CA LEU A 306 -3.43 -14.54 -5.08
C LEU A 306 -2.85 -14.60 -6.50
N LYS A 307 -1.92 -15.53 -6.77
CA LYS A 307 -1.38 -15.77 -8.12
C LYS A 307 -2.50 -16.16 -9.10
N ARG A 308 -3.32 -17.16 -8.74
CA ARG A 308 -4.41 -17.65 -9.59
C ARG A 308 -5.51 -16.59 -9.83
N LEU A 309 -5.77 -15.73 -8.85
CA LEU A 309 -6.68 -14.59 -9.01
C LEU A 309 -6.10 -13.52 -9.95
N ALA A 310 -4.79 -13.25 -9.88
CA ALA A 310 -4.12 -12.37 -10.83
C ALA A 310 -4.14 -12.94 -12.26
N ASP A 311 -3.90 -14.24 -12.42
CA ASP A 311 -3.96 -14.94 -13.72
C ASP A 311 -5.38 -14.93 -14.31
N LEU A 312 -6.42 -15.08 -13.48
CA LEU A 312 -7.81 -14.95 -13.89
C LEU A 312 -8.08 -13.53 -14.41
N LYS A 313 -7.73 -12.52 -13.60
CA LYS A 313 -7.95 -11.11 -13.94
C LYS A 313 -7.24 -10.71 -15.23
N ALA A 314 -5.99 -11.15 -15.42
CA ALA A 314 -5.25 -10.92 -16.66
C ALA A 314 -5.95 -11.55 -17.90
N LYS A 315 -6.53 -12.75 -17.75
CA LYS A 315 -7.31 -13.40 -18.81
C LYS A 315 -8.65 -12.68 -19.09
N GLU A 316 -9.30 -12.13 -18.07
CA GLU A 316 -10.52 -11.34 -18.22
C GLU A 316 -10.23 -9.98 -18.89
N GLU A 317 -9.16 -9.31 -18.49
CA GLU A 317 -8.66 -8.09 -19.13
C GLU A 317 -8.29 -8.36 -20.60
N GLN A 318 -7.58 -9.46 -20.90
CA GLN A 318 -7.25 -9.86 -22.27
C GLN A 318 -8.51 -10.16 -23.10
N LYS A 319 -9.47 -10.94 -22.57
CA LYS A 319 -10.77 -11.19 -23.24
C LYS A 319 -11.55 -9.90 -23.48
N THR A 320 -11.50 -8.95 -22.55
CA THR A 320 -12.15 -7.65 -22.70
C THR A 320 -11.50 -6.83 -23.81
N VAL A 321 -10.17 -6.83 -23.90
CA VAL A 321 -9.42 -6.20 -25.00
C VAL A 321 -9.70 -6.88 -26.34
N GLU A 322 -9.77 -8.20 -26.41
CA GLU A 322 -10.12 -8.94 -27.62
C GLU A 322 -11.58 -8.68 -28.04
N TYR A 323 -12.52 -8.63 -27.09
CA TYR A 323 -13.92 -8.27 -27.35
C TYR A 323 -14.05 -6.82 -27.86
N LEU A 324 -13.38 -5.85 -27.23
CA LEU A 324 -13.37 -4.46 -27.69
C LEU A 324 -12.72 -4.31 -29.08
N ARG A 325 -11.63 -5.05 -29.37
CA ARG A 325 -11.06 -5.15 -30.71
C ARG A 325 -12.04 -5.75 -31.71
N SER A 326 -12.80 -6.78 -31.33
CA SER A 326 -13.83 -7.37 -32.19
C SER A 326 -14.98 -6.39 -32.48
N GLN A 327 -15.39 -5.57 -31.50
CA GLN A 327 -16.37 -4.50 -31.72
C GLN A 327 -15.83 -3.35 -32.58
N GLN A 328 -14.54 -3.00 -32.44
CA GLN A 328 -13.89 -2.04 -33.33
C GLN A 328 -13.78 -2.58 -34.76
N ALA A 329 -13.42 -3.86 -34.93
CA ALA A 329 -13.40 -4.52 -36.24
C ALA A 329 -14.80 -4.59 -36.87
N PHE A 330 -15.83 -4.89 -36.08
CA PHE A 330 -17.23 -4.90 -36.53
C PHE A 330 -17.71 -3.49 -36.94
N LYS A 331 -17.31 -2.45 -36.20
CA LYS A 331 -17.55 -1.04 -36.60
C LYS A 331 -16.74 -0.61 -37.82
N MET A 332 -15.60 -1.23 -38.11
CA MET A 332 -14.82 -0.99 -39.33
C MET A 332 -15.35 -1.75 -40.55
N SER A 333 -16.19 -2.78 -40.37
CA SER A 333 -16.84 -3.51 -41.48
C SER A 333 -18.20 -2.94 -41.90
N ASP A 334 -18.76 -2.00 -41.15
CA ASP A 334 -20.12 -1.46 -41.33
C ASP A 334 -20.12 0.06 -41.65
N SER A 335 -18.98 0.59 -42.12
CA SER A 335 -18.78 2.04 -42.35
C SER A 335 -19.03 2.48 -43.80
N ASP A 336 -19.88 1.77 -44.54
CA ASP A 336 -20.13 1.99 -45.97
C ASP A 336 -21.63 2.28 -46.27
N SER A 337 -22.24 3.15 -45.46
CA SER A 337 -23.49 3.85 -45.84
C SER A 337 -23.69 5.20 -45.11
N ASP A 338 -23.77 6.27 -45.90
CA ASP A 338 -24.45 7.55 -45.66
C ASP A 338 -24.15 8.37 -44.39
N ASP A 339 -22.99 9.05 -44.37
CA ASP A 339 -22.73 10.21 -43.50
C ASP A 339 -22.92 11.54 -44.27
N TYR A 340 -23.94 12.33 -43.88
CA TYR A 340 -24.24 13.64 -44.48
C TYR A 340 -23.23 14.71 -44.05
N ARG A 341 -22.51 15.32 -45.01
CA ARG A 341 -21.67 16.50 -44.75
C ARG A 341 -22.51 17.75 -44.51
N VAL A 342 -22.37 18.34 -43.31
CA VAL A 342 -22.75 19.72 -43.04
C VAL A 342 -21.52 20.61 -43.22
N GLU A 343 -21.57 21.56 -44.15
CA GLU A 343 -20.50 22.55 -44.32
C GLU A 343 -20.55 23.60 -43.19
N ALA A 344 -19.46 23.71 -42.44
CA ALA A 344 -19.25 24.80 -41.48
C ALA A 344 -18.43 25.94 -42.14
N PRO A 345 -18.75 27.21 -41.89
CA PRO A 345 -18.07 28.34 -42.54
C PRO A 345 -16.62 28.47 -42.07
N VAL A 346 -15.71 28.64 -43.04
CA VAL A 346 -14.27 28.79 -42.79
C VAL A 346 -13.94 30.23 -42.41
N LEU A 347 -13.60 30.46 -41.13
CA LEU A 347 -12.96 31.68 -40.66
C LEU A 347 -11.42 31.52 -40.65
N ALA A 348 -10.74 32.63 -40.93
CA ALA A 348 -9.27 32.71 -40.97
C ALA A 348 -8.62 32.32 -39.62
N HIS A 349 -7.31 32.04 -39.65
CA HIS A 349 -6.64 31.46 -38.48
C HIS A 349 -6.57 32.43 -37.29
N ASP A 350 -6.47 33.74 -37.55
CA ASP A 350 -6.17 34.78 -36.57
C ASP A 350 -7.40 35.57 -36.06
N ASP A 351 -8.62 35.07 -36.29
CA ASP A 351 -9.84 35.78 -35.88
C ASP A 351 -10.09 35.68 -34.35
N PRO A 352 -10.12 36.81 -33.60
CA PRO A 352 -10.30 36.79 -32.14
C PRO A 352 -11.68 36.26 -31.69
N MET A 353 -12.69 36.24 -32.57
CA MET A 353 -14.01 35.71 -32.23
C MET A 353 -13.99 34.18 -32.00
N ARG A 354 -12.98 33.49 -32.56
CA ARG A 354 -12.79 32.03 -32.44
C ARG A 354 -12.46 31.56 -31.02
N ALA A 355 -12.04 32.46 -30.14
CA ALA A 355 -11.81 32.19 -28.72
C ALA A 355 -13.11 32.12 -27.89
N PHE A 356 -14.21 32.70 -28.38
CA PHE A 356 -15.48 32.82 -27.66
C PHE A 356 -16.56 31.81 -28.11
N ILE A 357 -16.29 31.04 -29.16
CA ILE A 357 -17.21 30.01 -29.67
C ILE A 357 -16.86 28.64 -29.05
N PRO A 358 -17.79 27.97 -28.33
CA PRO A 358 -17.52 26.64 -27.79
C PRO A 358 -17.39 25.62 -28.93
N LYS A 359 -16.24 24.92 -29.01
CA LYS A 359 -15.87 24.06 -30.15
C LYS A 359 -16.77 22.84 -30.41
N SER A 360 -17.70 22.50 -29.50
CA SER A 360 -18.71 21.45 -29.69
C SER A 360 -19.76 21.50 -28.58
N PHE A 361 -21.04 21.28 -28.92
CA PHE A 361 -22.08 21.00 -27.93
C PHE A 361 -22.27 19.47 -27.82
N GLY A 362 -21.76 18.86 -26.75
CA GLY A 362 -21.80 17.41 -26.53
C GLY A 362 -20.72 16.92 -25.55
N LYS A 363 -20.91 15.73 -24.96
CA LYS A 363 -19.88 15.07 -24.13
C LYS A 363 -18.76 14.56 -25.03
N THR A 364 -17.67 15.33 -25.15
CA THR A 364 -16.42 14.83 -25.71
C THR A 364 -15.73 13.92 -24.67
N THR A 365 -15.44 12.68 -25.05
CA THR A 365 -14.53 11.82 -24.28
C THR A 365 -13.12 12.39 -24.41
N LYS A 366 -12.67 13.08 -23.36
CA LYS A 366 -11.29 13.59 -23.28
C LYS A 366 -10.33 12.45 -22.95
N GLU A 367 -10.08 11.61 -23.94
CA GLU A 367 -8.94 10.70 -23.92
C GLU A 367 -7.66 11.54 -24.03
N ALA A 368 -6.73 11.35 -23.07
CA ALA A 368 -5.46 12.05 -23.09
C ALA A 368 -4.56 11.42 -24.16
N ASN A 369 -3.95 12.24 -25.03
CA ASN A 369 -2.96 11.74 -25.98
C ASN A 369 -1.65 11.44 -25.25
N ILE A 370 -1.53 10.19 -24.76
CA ILE A 370 -0.39 9.69 -23.99
C ILE A 370 0.93 9.86 -24.76
N ALA A 371 0.94 9.64 -26.07
CA ALA A 371 2.15 9.75 -26.88
C ALA A 371 2.67 11.21 -26.91
N ALA A 372 1.82 12.17 -27.25
CA ALA A 372 2.17 13.59 -27.24
C ALA A 372 2.53 14.10 -25.83
N GLN A 373 1.95 13.51 -24.79
CA GLN A 373 2.22 13.85 -23.39
C GLN A 373 3.58 13.31 -22.91
N ILE A 374 4.02 12.15 -23.38
CA ILE A 374 5.37 11.65 -23.18
C ILE A 374 6.36 12.50 -23.97
N GLU A 375 6.09 12.78 -25.24
CA GLU A 375 6.95 13.57 -26.13
C GLU A 375 7.22 15.00 -25.60
N GLN A 376 6.27 15.61 -24.87
CA GLN A 376 6.48 16.88 -24.15
C GLN A 376 7.59 16.83 -23.08
N THR A 377 8.01 15.63 -22.65
CA THR A 377 9.14 15.43 -21.73
C THR A 377 10.41 14.95 -22.43
N ARG A 378 10.41 14.89 -23.77
CA ARG A 378 11.63 14.66 -24.57
C ARG A 378 12.58 15.82 -24.35
N ARG A 379 13.82 15.49 -24.00
CA ARG A 379 14.86 16.47 -23.66
C ARG A 379 15.42 17.05 -24.96
N GLN A 380 15.66 18.36 -24.96
CA GLN A 380 16.42 19.00 -26.02
C GLN A 380 17.88 19.10 -25.53
N PRO A 381 18.84 18.38 -26.14
CA PRO A 381 20.23 18.50 -25.74
C PRO A 381 20.74 19.91 -26.02
N ASP A 382 21.49 20.48 -25.07
CA ASP A 382 22.22 21.73 -25.28
C ASP A 382 23.21 21.51 -26.44
N LYS A 383 22.90 22.02 -27.64
CA LYS A 383 23.90 22.05 -28.72
C LYS A 383 25.12 22.82 -28.21
N PRO A 384 26.34 22.25 -28.27
CA PRO A 384 27.53 22.97 -27.83
C PRO A 384 27.65 24.26 -28.62
N ALA A 385 27.77 25.40 -27.91
CA ALA A 385 27.83 26.70 -28.56
C ALA A 385 28.95 26.71 -29.62
N PRO A 386 28.67 27.14 -30.87
CA PRO A 386 29.65 27.05 -31.94
C PRO A 386 30.90 27.81 -31.53
N GLN A 387 32.03 27.09 -31.47
CA GLN A 387 33.31 27.70 -31.14
C GLN A 387 33.58 28.80 -32.15
N LYS A 388 33.62 30.06 -31.68
CA LYS A 388 34.05 31.19 -32.51
C LYS A 388 35.50 30.99 -32.90
N GLN A 389 35.72 30.32 -34.03
CA GLN A 389 37.02 30.30 -34.69
C GLN A 389 37.44 31.77 -34.89
N LYS A 390 38.60 32.12 -34.33
CA LYS A 390 39.20 33.43 -34.60
C LYS A 390 39.55 33.47 -36.08
N GLN A 391 38.85 34.32 -36.84
CA GLN A 391 39.27 34.67 -38.19
C GLN A 391 40.68 35.26 -38.13
N VAL A 392 41.65 34.51 -38.65
CA VAL A 392 42.94 35.05 -39.09
C VAL A 392 42.82 35.16 -40.61
N ALA A 393 42.99 36.37 -41.14
CA ALA A 393 42.85 36.63 -42.56
C ALA A 393 44.15 36.33 -43.31
N SER A 394 44.05 35.59 -44.42
CA SER A 394 45.02 35.60 -45.52
C SER A 394 44.37 35.03 -46.79
N ASP A 395 44.77 35.56 -47.94
CA ASP A 395 44.12 35.40 -49.25
C ASP A 395 44.29 34.04 -49.95
N SER A 396 43.45 33.88 -50.98
CA SER A 396 43.71 33.29 -52.32
C SER A 396 43.68 31.76 -52.57
N ASP A 397 42.94 31.49 -53.65
CA ASP A 397 43.09 30.47 -54.70
C ASP A 397 42.43 29.08 -54.61
N ASP A 398 41.92 28.68 -55.79
CA ASP A 398 41.09 27.51 -56.07
C ASP A 398 41.80 26.17 -55.82
N SER A 399 41.04 25.17 -55.37
CA SER A 399 40.97 23.87 -56.06
C SER A 399 39.81 23.00 -55.55
N SER A 400 39.18 22.30 -56.49
CA SER A 400 38.18 21.27 -56.24
C SER A 400 38.80 20.00 -55.64
N SER A 401 38.22 19.50 -54.55
CA SER A 401 38.26 18.08 -54.22
C SER A 401 36.96 17.70 -53.54
N ASP A 402 36.28 16.70 -54.10
CA ASP A 402 35.12 16.09 -53.46
C ASP A 402 35.54 15.46 -52.12
N GLY A 403 34.60 15.48 -51.17
CA GLY A 403 34.80 15.01 -49.80
C GLY A 403 33.46 14.98 -49.09
N ASP A 404 32.69 13.92 -49.35
CA ASP A 404 31.39 13.69 -48.72
C ASP A 404 31.53 13.71 -47.19
N SER A 405 30.64 14.48 -46.54
CA SER A 405 30.61 14.65 -45.09
C SER A 405 29.21 14.34 -44.56
N ASP A 406 28.71 13.14 -44.86
CA ASP A 406 27.61 12.54 -44.12
C ASP A 406 28.15 12.14 -42.74
N SER A 407 27.93 13.00 -41.73
CA SER A 407 28.39 12.80 -40.36
C SER A 407 27.57 13.63 -39.35
N ASP A 408 26.24 13.54 -39.42
CA ASP A 408 25.33 14.09 -38.40
C ASP A 408 24.35 13.02 -37.82
N ASP A 409 24.36 11.77 -38.32
CA ASP A 409 23.39 10.72 -37.91
C ASP A 409 23.88 9.78 -36.78
N GLU A 410 25.19 9.69 -36.48
CA GLU A 410 25.71 8.75 -35.45
C GLU A 410 25.40 9.17 -34.00
N ASP A 411 25.12 10.46 -33.74
CA ASP A 411 24.87 10.99 -32.38
C ASP A 411 23.44 10.68 -31.87
N GLU A 412 22.45 10.42 -32.73
CA GLU A 412 21.10 10.03 -32.28
C GLU A 412 21.08 8.56 -31.80
N ASP A 413 21.81 7.66 -32.47
CA ASP A 413 21.86 6.22 -32.17
C ASP A 413 22.47 5.90 -30.79
N GLU A 414 23.47 6.65 -30.31
CA GLU A 414 24.06 6.41 -28.99
C GLU A 414 23.14 6.82 -27.83
N ALA A 415 22.30 7.85 -28.03
CA ALA A 415 21.36 8.32 -27.02
C ALA A 415 20.19 7.35 -26.78
N GLU A 416 19.80 6.55 -27.78
CA GLU A 416 18.78 5.51 -27.64
C GLU A 416 19.18 4.38 -26.68
N ARG A 417 20.48 4.16 -26.47
CA ARG A 417 21.01 3.04 -25.67
C ARG A 417 20.82 3.21 -24.17
N PHE A 418 20.67 4.45 -23.69
CA PHE A 418 20.61 4.78 -22.27
C PHE A 418 19.27 5.42 -21.89
N PRO A 419 18.78 5.29 -20.64
CA PRO A 419 17.52 5.89 -20.20
C PRO A 419 17.67 7.40 -19.91
N VAL A 420 18.03 8.17 -20.94
CA VAL A 420 18.41 9.60 -20.84
C VAL A 420 17.66 10.52 -21.80
N THR A 421 16.75 10.00 -22.65
CA THR A 421 16.08 10.81 -23.70
C THR A 421 14.93 11.66 -23.17
N HIS A 422 14.27 11.25 -22.08
CA HIS A 422 13.14 11.96 -21.47
C HIS A 422 13.40 12.24 -19.99
N GLU A 423 12.90 13.37 -19.46
CA GLU A 423 13.05 13.74 -18.04
C GLU A 423 11.74 14.11 -17.36
N MET A 424 11.62 13.76 -16.08
CA MET A 424 10.58 14.23 -15.18
C MET A 424 11.23 14.96 -14.00
N VAL A 425 10.91 16.24 -13.82
CA VAL A 425 11.52 17.11 -12.80
C VAL A 425 10.62 17.23 -11.58
N LEU A 426 11.16 16.94 -10.40
CA LEU A 426 10.48 17.04 -9.10
C LEU A 426 11.15 18.12 -8.24
N LYS A 427 10.40 19.16 -7.86
CA LYS A 427 10.89 20.29 -7.05
C LYS A 427 10.18 20.31 -5.69
N THR A 428 10.56 19.40 -4.81
CA THR A 428 9.88 19.15 -3.52
C THR A 428 10.70 19.53 -2.28
N HIS A 429 11.95 19.94 -2.45
CA HIS A 429 12.83 20.41 -1.37
C HIS A 429 13.15 21.90 -1.53
N GLU A 430 13.56 22.54 -0.43
CA GLU A 430 14.03 23.94 -0.44
C GLU A 430 15.57 24.03 -0.53
N ARG A 431 16.28 22.92 -0.29
CA ARG A 431 17.74 22.86 -0.23
C ARG A 431 18.30 21.69 -1.03
N ALA A 432 19.60 21.72 -1.25
CA ALA A 432 20.35 20.70 -1.98
C ALA A 432 20.01 19.27 -1.52
N ILE A 433 19.70 18.41 -2.49
CA ILE A 433 19.40 17.00 -2.27
C ILE A 433 20.69 16.26 -1.94
N THR A 434 20.65 15.45 -0.89
CA THR A 434 21.82 14.76 -0.34
C THR A 434 21.86 13.29 -0.73
N SER A 435 20.70 12.64 -0.71
CA SER A 435 20.56 11.20 -0.95
C SER A 435 19.23 10.91 -1.63
N ILE A 436 19.23 9.91 -2.51
CA ILE A 436 18.04 9.38 -3.17
C ILE A 436 18.03 7.87 -2.97
N ALA A 437 16.86 7.28 -2.72
CA ALA A 437 16.70 5.84 -2.61
C ALA A 437 15.39 5.38 -3.27
N LEU A 438 15.48 4.32 -4.07
CA LEU A 438 14.33 3.63 -4.64
C LEU A 438 14.07 2.31 -3.91
N ASP A 439 12.79 2.01 -3.68
CA ASP A 439 12.34 0.69 -3.24
C ASP A 439 12.76 -0.36 -4.30
N PRO A 440 13.31 -1.54 -3.92
CA PRO A 440 13.60 -2.65 -4.86
C PRO A 440 12.46 -3.10 -5.78
N ALA A 441 11.20 -2.72 -5.53
CA ALA A 441 10.08 -2.93 -6.46
C ALA A 441 9.91 -1.82 -7.53
N GLY A 442 10.52 -0.64 -7.34
CA GLY A 442 10.41 0.53 -8.21
C GLY A 442 9.12 1.34 -8.05
N SER A 443 8.46 1.28 -6.88
CA SER A 443 7.14 1.90 -6.67
C SER A 443 7.18 3.22 -5.89
N ARG A 444 8.03 3.30 -4.85
CA ARG A 444 8.30 4.51 -4.07
C ARG A 444 9.75 4.94 -4.20
N MET A 445 9.94 6.25 -4.10
CA MET A 445 11.23 6.93 -4.04
C MET A 445 11.28 7.79 -2.76
N LEU A 446 12.45 7.89 -2.16
CA LEU A 446 12.76 8.80 -1.06
C LEU A 446 13.82 9.79 -1.52
N THR A 447 13.68 11.05 -1.11
CA THR A 447 14.71 12.08 -1.27
C THR A 447 15.03 12.68 0.09
N GLY A 448 16.32 12.72 0.45
CA GLY A 448 16.85 13.42 1.61
C GLY A 448 17.52 14.73 1.22
N SER A 449 17.52 15.72 2.12
CA SER A 449 18.02 17.07 1.83
C SER A 449 18.74 17.70 3.03
N LEU A 450 19.50 18.76 2.75
CA LEU A 450 20.11 19.67 3.74
C LEU A 450 19.07 20.56 4.47
N ASP A 451 17.78 20.43 4.17
CA ASP A 451 16.68 20.98 4.96
C ASP A 451 16.32 20.13 6.20
N GLY A 452 16.84 18.89 6.29
CA GLY A 452 16.58 17.97 7.41
C GLY A 452 15.37 17.05 7.19
N ASN A 453 14.63 17.21 6.10
CA ASN A 453 13.47 16.40 5.79
C ASN A 453 13.81 15.23 4.86
N VAL A 454 13.06 14.13 5.02
CA VAL A 454 12.92 13.06 4.04
C VAL A 454 11.55 13.20 3.38
N ASN A 455 11.53 13.45 2.08
CA ASN A 455 10.32 13.47 1.28
C ASN A 455 10.02 12.10 0.68
N PHE A 456 8.73 11.76 0.62
CA PHE A 456 8.23 10.49 0.13
C PHE A 456 7.44 10.70 -1.17
N HIS A 457 7.85 10.00 -2.22
CA HIS A 457 7.24 10.07 -3.55
C HIS A 457 6.73 8.69 -3.93
N ASP A 458 5.51 8.63 -4.45
CA ASP A 458 4.87 7.40 -4.92
C ASP A 458 4.45 7.58 -6.38
N PHE A 459 5.09 6.85 -7.29
CA PHE A 459 4.81 6.95 -8.72
C PHE A 459 3.37 6.52 -9.05
N ALA A 460 2.79 5.63 -8.25
CA ALA A 460 1.41 5.19 -8.40
C ALA A 460 0.39 6.19 -7.82
N ALA A 461 0.82 7.26 -7.14
CA ALA A 461 -0.05 8.35 -6.66
C ALA A 461 0.06 9.64 -7.49
N MET A 462 1.22 9.88 -8.11
CA MET A 462 1.48 11.07 -8.92
C MET A 462 0.68 11.09 -10.24
N THR A 463 0.52 12.31 -10.79
CA THR A 463 0.05 12.56 -12.15
C THR A 463 0.88 13.71 -12.75
N PRO A 464 0.96 13.88 -14.08
CA PRO A 464 1.93 14.81 -14.69
C PRO A 464 1.70 16.29 -14.38
N THR A 465 0.48 16.66 -13.97
CA THR A 465 0.17 18.02 -13.47
C THR A 465 0.37 18.18 -11.96
N THR A 466 0.59 17.08 -11.21
CA THR A 466 0.69 17.05 -9.75
C THR A 466 1.90 16.23 -9.29
N LEU A 467 3.09 16.71 -9.65
CA LEU A 467 4.38 16.14 -9.27
C LEU A 467 4.82 16.64 -7.88
N ARG A 468 4.23 16.09 -6.81
CA ARG A 468 4.53 16.44 -5.41
C ARG A 468 4.86 15.22 -4.56
N ALA A 469 5.61 15.42 -3.48
CA ALA A 469 5.76 14.42 -2.43
C ALA A 469 4.41 14.25 -1.69
N PHE A 470 4.02 13.01 -1.38
CA PHE A 470 2.79 12.75 -0.64
C PHE A 470 2.97 12.99 0.86
N LYS A 471 4.21 12.88 1.37
CA LYS A 471 4.57 13.11 2.77
C LYS A 471 5.98 13.69 2.88
N SER A 472 6.18 14.57 3.84
CA SER A 472 7.49 15.02 4.32
C SER A 472 7.62 14.63 5.80
N VAL A 473 8.80 14.17 6.23
CA VAL A 473 9.08 13.78 7.62
C VAL A 473 10.48 14.22 8.01
N ASP A 474 10.60 14.96 9.11
CA ASP A 474 11.86 15.09 9.85
C ASP A 474 12.02 13.87 10.79
N PRO A 475 13.07 13.04 10.65
CA PRO A 475 13.33 11.87 11.50
C PRO A 475 13.51 12.18 13.00
N TRP A 476 13.71 13.46 13.36
CA TRP A 476 13.94 13.96 14.71
C TRP A 476 12.74 14.75 15.28
N GLU A 477 11.67 14.95 14.51
CA GLU A 477 10.44 15.55 15.02
C GLU A 477 9.75 14.59 16.02
N THR A 478 9.88 14.90 17.31
CA THR A 478 9.21 14.13 18.38
C THR A 478 7.79 14.63 18.67
N LYS A 479 7.54 15.94 18.55
CA LYS A 479 6.23 16.59 18.71
C LYS A 479 6.17 17.91 17.91
N LYS A 480 5.10 18.11 17.15
CA LYS A 480 4.79 19.34 16.35
C LYS A 480 4.74 20.67 17.13
N SER A 481 4.74 20.62 18.46
CA SER A 481 4.69 21.80 19.35
C SER A 481 6.01 22.11 20.05
N ALA A 482 7.06 21.31 19.83
CA ALA A 482 8.37 21.50 20.42
C ALA A 482 9.36 21.96 19.32
N THR A 483 10.25 22.88 19.67
CA THR A 483 11.47 23.12 18.88
C THR A 483 12.27 21.82 18.86
N SER A 484 12.25 21.13 17.72
CA SER A 484 13.06 19.95 17.46
C SER A 484 14.37 20.36 16.79
N ASP A 485 15.46 19.71 17.19
CA ASP A 485 16.76 19.89 16.54
C ASP A 485 16.74 19.12 15.22
N SER A 486 16.51 19.85 14.12
CA SER A 486 16.54 19.27 12.78
C SER A 486 17.99 19.04 12.32
N HIS A 487 18.27 17.83 11.83
CA HIS A 487 19.61 17.41 11.42
C HIS A 487 19.65 17.11 9.92
N PRO A 488 20.59 17.69 9.15
CA PRO A 488 20.74 17.39 7.73
C PRO A 488 20.81 15.88 7.45
N ILE A 489 20.05 15.43 6.46
CA ILE A 489 20.06 14.03 6.02
C ILE A 489 21.36 13.78 5.25
N GLN A 490 22.17 12.81 5.67
CA GLN A 490 23.43 12.46 5.01
C GLN A 490 23.22 11.32 3.99
N HIS A 491 22.50 10.27 4.38
CA HIS A 491 22.28 9.10 3.54
C HIS A 491 20.95 8.42 3.86
N VAL A 492 20.27 7.92 2.82
CA VAL A 492 19.02 7.17 2.90
C VAL A 492 19.15 5.95 2.00
N GLU A 493 18.80 4.76 2.49
CA GLU A 493 18.82 3.53 1.68
C GLU A 493 17.70 2.55 2.08
N PHE A 494 16.88 2.13 1.12
CA PHE A 494 15.91 1.05 1.33
C PHE A 494 16.62 -0.29 1.57
N SER A 495 16.03 -1.16 2.39
CA SER A 495 16.56 -2.51 2.55
C SER A 495 16.50 -3.26 1.21
N ARG A 496 17.66 -3.78 0.78
CA ARG A 496 17.83 -4.51 -0.49
C ARG A 496 16.91 -5.73 -0.61
N HIS A 497 16.48 -6.27 0.53
CA HIS A 497 15.62 -7.46 0.64
C HIS A 497 14.13 -7.13 0.72
N SER A 498 13.78 -5.95 1.24
CA SER A 498 12.38 -5.55 1.47
C SER A 498 12.19 -4.04 1.37
N GLY A 499 11.29 -3.61 0.50
CA GLY A 499 10.82 -2.22 0.39
C GLY A 499 9.94 -1.74 1.56
N SER A 500 9.89 -2.45 2.68
CA SER A 500 9.10 -2.11 3.88
C SER A 500 9.84 -1.18 4.86
N VAL A 501 11.18 -1.18 4.85
CA VAL A 501 12.01 -0.37 5.76
C VAL A 501 13.19 0.26 5.02
N PHE A 502 13.65 1.39 5.53
CA PHE A 502 14.85 2.07 5.06
C PHE A 502 15.72 2.54 6.23
N LEU A 503 17.03 2.63 5.97
CA LEU A 503 18.02 3.20 6.86
C LEU A 503 18.05 4.72 6.61
N CYS A 504 17.86 5.50 7.66
CA CYS A 504 17.99 6.95 7.64
C CYS A 504 19.21 7.36 8.47
N VAL A 505 20.18 7.96 7.81
CA VAL A 505 21.40 8.52 8.41
C VAL A 505 21.32 10.04 8.32
N THR A 506 21.35 10.69 9.47
CA THR A 506 21.41 12.15 9.60
C THR A 506 22.77 12.56 10.16
N ALA A 507 23.09 13.85 10.16
CA ALA A 507 24.27 14.42 10.82
C ALA A 507 24.18 14.37 12.37
N HIS A 508 23.94 13.18 12.92
CA HIS A 508 23.78 12.90 14.35
C HIS A 508 24.41 11.53 14.70
N PRO A 509 24.91 11.28 15.93
CA PRO A 509 25.53 9.99 16.32
C PRO A 509 24.59 8.78 16.46
N GLN A 510 23.36 8.87 15.97
CA GLN A 510 22.37 7.78 16.00
C GLN A 510 21.69 7.70 14.64
N ALA A 511 21.70 6.51 14.03
CA ALA A 511 20.92 6.23 12.83
C ALA A 511 19.54 5.67 13.23
N LYS A 512 18.55 5.86 12.35
CA LYS A 512 17.19 5.36 12.54
C LYS A 512 16.80 4.44 11.38
N ILE A 513 16.18 3.32 11.69
CA ILE A 513 15.43 2.51 10.73
C ILE A 513 13.99 3.02 10.73
N MET A 514 13.51 3.42 9.57
CA MET A 514 12.17 3.95 9.38
C MET A 514 11.36 3.02 8.47
N SER A 515 10.05 2.94 8.73
CA SER A 515 9.10 2.27 7.87
C SER A 515 8.91 3.04 6.57
N ARG A 516 8.51 2.33 5.51
CA ARG A 516 8.08 2.84 4.20
C ARG A 516 7.08 4.02 4.25
N ASP A 517 6.37 4.19 5.37
CA ASP A 517 5.40 5.27 5.61
C ASP A 517 5.92 6.41 6.53
N GLY A 518 7.21 6.37 6.88
CA GLY A 518 7.91 7.40 7.67
C GLY A 518 7.77 7.27 9.19
N GLY A 519 7.22 6.17 9.71
CA GLY A 519 7.26 5.86 11.15
C GLY A 519 8.64 5.32 11.58
N VAL A 520 9.18 5.76 12.72
CA VAL A 520 10.45 5.22 13.25
C VAL A 520 10.23 3.80 13.80
N VAL A 521 10.92 2.82 13.23
CA VAL A 521 10.86 1.41 13.66
C VAL A 521 11.93 1.13 14.72
N THR A 522 13.17 1.52 14.46
CA THR A 522 14.31 1.32 15.37
C THR A 522 15.15 2.60 15.41
N GLU A 523 15.46 3.08 16.61
CA GLU A 523 16.50 4.08 16.83
C GLU A 523 17.67 3.39 17.53
N PHE A 524 18.87 3.48 16.96
CA PHE A 524 20.07 2.89 17.55
C PHE A 524 20.59 3.74 18.70
N VAL A 525 21.14 3.10 19.73
CA VAL A 525 21.65 3.78 20.93
C VAL A 525 22.82 4.73 20.61
N LYS A 526 22.86 5.89 21.31
CA LYS A 526 23.98 6.83 21.26
C LYS A 526 25.21 6.27 22.01
N GLY A 527 26.41 6.54 21.49
CA GLY A 527 27.66 6.23 22.20
C GLY A 527 27.90 7.17 23.39
N ASP A 528 28.58 6.66 24.43
CA ASP A 528 29.10 7.51 25.50
C ASP A 528 30.31 8.30 24.99
N MET A 529 30.17 9.62 24.92
CA MET A 529 31.19 10.54 24.41
C MET A 529 32.43 10.65 25.31
N TYR A 530 32.32 10.27 26.59
CA TYR A 530 33.43 10.37 27.55
C TYR A 530 34.35 9.14 27.54
N LEU A 531 33.90 8.02 26.96
CA LEU A 531 34.73 6.82 26.80
C LEU A 531 35.73 6.99 25.65
N ARG A 532 37.02 6.76 25.96
CA ARG A 532 38.10 6.82 24.95
C ARG A 532 38.24 5.56 24.11
N ASP A 533 37.84 4.41 24.65
CA ASP A 533 37.86 3.12 23.95
C ASP A 533 36.53 2.88 23.25
N MET A 534 36.57 2.85 21.92
CA MET A 534 35.41 2.72 21.06
C MET A 534 34.80 1.31 21.05
N ASN A 535 35.52 0.30 21.55
CA ASN A 535 34.98 -1.04 21.72
C ASN A 535 33.96 -1.11 22.88
N ASN A 536 34.11 -0.23 23.88
CA ASN A 536 33.24 -0.20 25.07
C ASN A 536 32.05 0.75 24.92
N THR A 537 32.03 1.63 23.91
CA THR A 537 30.87 2.45 23.58
C THR A 537 29.82 1.65 22.82
N LYS A 538 28.54 1.78 23.19
CA LYS A 538 27.43 1.00 22.60
C LYS A 538 26.90 1.55 21.27
N GLY A 539 27.38 2.71 20.84
CA GLY A 539 26.97 3.38 19.61
C GLY A 539 27.97 4.44 19.20
N HIS A 540 27.65 5.16 18.12
CA HIS A 540 28.54 6.19 17.61
C HIS A 540 28.67 7.37 18.59
N VAL A 541 29.87 7.91 18.67
CA VAL A 541 30.22 9.07 19.51
C VAL A 541 30.19 10.36 18.69
N GLY A 542 30.55 10.28 17.41
CA GLY A 542 30.48 11.38 16.43
C GLY A 542 29.33 11.19 15.45
N GLU A 543 29.11 12.19 14.59
CA GLU A 543 28.16 12.11 13.48
C GLU A 543 28.40 10.85 12.61
N ILE A 544 27.31 10.31 12.08
CA ILE A 544 27.34 9.21 11.12
C ILE A 544 27.37 9.81 9.71
N THR A 545 28.32 9.38 8.90
CA THR A 545 28.55 9.92 7.54
C THR A 545 27.74 9.17 6.49
N THR A 546 27.62 7.85 6.65
CA THR A 546 26.83 6.99 5.76
C THR A 546 26.53 5.65 6.43
N GLY A 547 25.73 4.81 5.78
CA GLY A 547 25.53 3.42 6.17
C GLY A 547 24.86 2.63 5.04
N THR A 548 24.94 1.31 5.09
CA THR A 548 24.35 0.46 4.05
C THR A 548 23.87 -0.87 4.63
N TRP A 549 23.01 -1.55 3.89
CA TRP A 549 22.43 -2.82 4.28
C TRP A 549 23.39 -3.99 4.02
N HIS A 550 23.30 -5.03 4.84
CA HIS A 550 24.01 -6.26 4.57
C HIS A 550 23.41 -6.94 3.31
N PRO A 551 24.23 -7.37 2.34
CA PRO A 551 23.77 -7.84 1.03
C PRO A 551 22.96 -9.15 1.05
N ILE A 552 23.12 -10.00 2.07
CA ILE A 552 22.43 -11.31 2.23
C ILE A 552 21.47 -11.37 3.44
N ASP A 553 21.90 -10.98 4.65
CA ASP A 553 21.05 -10.91 5.85
C ASP A 553 20.22 -9.60 5.87
N PRO A 554 18.87 -9.65 5.94
CA PRO A 554 18.03 -8.46 6.00
C PRO A 554 18.05 -7.71 7.33
N ASN A 555 18.50 -8.34 8.42
CA ASN A 555 18.48 -7.75 9.77
C ASN A 555 19.73 -6.94 10.10
N LEU A 556 20.76 -6.99 9.25
CA LEU A 556 22.05 -6.34 9.52
C LEU A 556 22.24 -5.11 8.64
N CYS A 557 22.75 -4.04 9.25
CA CYS A 557 23.26 -2.87 8.54
C CYS A 557 24.57 -2.40 9.15
N VAL A 558 25.37 -1.68 8.38
CA VAL A 558 26.62 -1.06 8.82
C VAL A 558 26.50 0.45 8.74
N THR A 559 27.03 1.17 9.74
CA THR A 559 27.14 2.63 9.74
C THR A 559 28.59 3.06 9.91
N ALA A 560 28.99 4.13 9.23
CA ALA A 560 30.32 4.72 9.29
C ALA A 560 30.28 6.06 10.06
N GLY A 561 31.22 6.26 10.98
CA GLY A 561 31.24 7.44 11.84
C GLY A 561 32.49 8.33 11.68
N SER A 562 32.32 9.61 11.98
CA SER A 562 33.44 10.54 12.24
C SER A 562 34.26 10.15 13.49
N ASP A 563 33.83 9.16 14.27
CA ASP A 563 34.50 8.62 15.47
C ASP A 563 35.55 7.52 15.19
N SER A 564 35.95 7.35 13.92
CA SER A 564 36.87 6.30 13.45
C SER A 564 36.33 4.87 13.53
N THR A 565 35.01 4.69 13.69
CA THR A 565 34.40 3.36 13.72
C THR A 565 33.50 3.09 12.52
N LEU A 566 33.47 1.82 12.12
CA LEU A 566 32.30 1.22 11.47
C LEU A 566 31.59 0.39 12.52
N ARG A 567 30.26 0.46 12.59
CA ARG A 567 29.44 -0.33 13.52
C ARG A 567 28.45 -1.17 12.75
N ILE A 568 28.41 -2.45 13.05
CA ILE A 568 27.43 -3.38 12.49
C ILE A 568 26.32 -3.52 13.51
N TRP A 569 25.09 -3.27 13.07
CA TRP A 569 23.90 -3.27 13.89
C TRP A 569 22.97 -4.41 13.48
N ASP A 570 22.19 -4.88 14.44
CA ASP A 570 21.02 -5.73 14.22
C ASP A 570 19.77 -4.88 14.48
N ILE A 571 18.84 -4.79 13.52
CA ILE A 571 17.59 -4.01 13.66
C ILE A 571 16.82 -4.43 14.93
N ASN A 572 16.90 -5.71 15.28
CA ASN A 572 16.20 -6.31 16.41
C ASN A 572 16.83 -5.91 17.76
N ASN A 573 18.13 -5.62 17.80
CA ASN A 573 18.84 -5.18 19.01
C ASN A 573 19.22 -3.70 18.96
N LYS A 574 18.28 -2.85 19.39
CA LYS A 574 18.44 -1.38 19.40
C LYS A 574 19.45 -0.87 20.45
N ARG A 575 19.78 -1.69 21.47
CA ARG A 575 20.51 -1.27 22.69
C ARG A 575 22.03 -1.45 22.61
N SER A 576 22.53 -2.14 21.59
CA SER A 576 23.96 -2.32 21.33
C SER A 576 24.19 -2.75 19.88
N GLN A 577 25.28 -2.27 19.31
CA GLN A 577 25.87 -2.84 18.10
C GLN A 577 26.17 -4.34 18.27
N LYS A 578 26.19 -5.07 17.16
CA LYS A 578 26.61 -6.47 17.07
C LYS A 578 28.14 -6.58 17.06
N ASP A 579 28.80 -5.77 16.22
CA ASP A 579 30.25 -5.71 16.07
C ASP A 579 30.75 -4.26 15.95
N VAL A 580 31.99 -4.00 16.42
CA VAL A 580 32.70 -2.72 16.25
C VAL A 580 33.95 -2.94 15.42
N ILE A 581 34.15 -2.11 14.41
CA ILE A 581 35.36 -2.03 13.61
C ILE A 581 36.03 -0.69 13.90
N ALA A 582 36.92 -0.66 14.90
CA ALA A 582 37.69 0.53 15.25
C ALA A 582 38.90 0.67 14.31
N PHE A 583 38.77 1.48 13.25
CA PHE A 583 39.87 1.70 12.32
C PHE A 583 40.96 2.57 12.97
N LYS A 584 42.21 2.08 12.92
CA LYS A 584 43.37 2.77 13.45
C LYS A 584 44.22 3.31 12.31
N SER A 585 44.12 4.62 12.08
CA SER A 585 44.95 5.32 11.09
C SER A 585 46.44 5.10 11.36
N LYS A 586 47.22 4.96 10.28
CA LYS A 586 48.69 4.94 10.34
C LYS A 586 49.32 6.20 9.75
N ALA A 587 48.51 7.20 9.41
CA ALA A 587 48.97 8.48 8.90
C ALA A 587 49.71 9.27 10.01
N PRO A 588 50.75 10.05 9.67
CA PRO A 588 51.46 10.86 10.65
C PRO A 588 50.53 11.95 11.23
N GLY A 589 50.68 12.22 12.53
CA GLY A 589 49.93 13.29 13.22
C GLY A 589 48.49 12.97 13.64
N THR A 590 47.87 11.89 13.14
CA THR A 590 46.46 11.55 13.44
C THR A 590 46.24 10.86 14.79
N ALA A 591 47.30 10.51 15.52
CA ALA A 591 47.25 9.75 16.77
C ALA A 591 46.41 8.45 16.69
N GLY A 592 46.30 7.85 15.50
CA GLY A 592 45.52 6.64 15.25
C GLY A 592 44.04 6.86 14.95
N ARG A 593 43.55 8.11 14.86
CA ARG A 593 42.13 8.45 14.64
C ARG A 593 41.93 9.24 13.35
N THR A 594 40.96 8.82 12.53
CA THR A 594 40.53 9.52 11.31
C THR A 594 39.03 9.29 11.07
N ARG A 595 38.36 10.17 10.33
CA ARG A 595 36.91 10.03 10.06
C ARG A 595 36.68 8.97 8.98
N MET A 596 35.67 8.12 9.14
CA MET A 596 35.20 7.24 8.07
C MET A 596 34.26 8.05 7.18
N THR A 597 34.55 8.14 5.88
CA THR A 597 33.81 9.01 4.95
C THR A 597 32.71 8.27 4.20
N ALA A 598 32.98 7.05 3.73
CA ALA A 598 32.05 6.23 2.96
C ALA A 598 32.21 4.74 3.28
N VAL A 599 31.16 3.95 3.05
CA VAL A 599 31.14 2.49 3.25
C VAL A 599 30.24 1.81 2.22
N ALA A 600 30.65 0.64 1.73
CA ALA A 600 29.85 -0.22 0.86
C ALA A 600 29.97 -1.68 1.29
N TRP A 601 28.87 -2.43 1.21
CA TRP A 601 28.82 -3.85 1.57
C TRP A 601 28.28 -4.65 0.39
N GLY A 602 29.17 -5.39 -0.27
CA GLY A 602 28.85 -6.18 -1.46
C GLY A 602 28.92 -7.68 -1.20
N ALA A 603 28.19 -8.46 -1.99
CA ALA A 603 28.35 -9.90 -2.10
C ALA A 603 28.33 -10.29 -3.58
N SER A 604 29.11 -11.29 -3.97
CA SER A 604 28.97 -11.86 -5.30
C SER A 604 27.70 -12.68 -5.38
N ALA A 605 26.93 -12.52 -6.47
CA ALA A 605 25.80 -13.41 -6.78
C ALA A 605 26.19 -14.91 -6.85
N GLN A 606 27.48 -15.21 -7.01
CA GLN A 606 28.05 -16.58 -7.07
C GLN A 606 28.37 -17.17 -5.67
N GLY A 607 27.83 -16.60 -4.58
CA GLY A 607 27.96 -17.17 -3.24
C GLY A 607 29.34 -17.03 -2.59
N THR A 608 30.19 -16.11 -3.05
CA THR A 608 31.44 -15.79 -2.35
C THR A 608 31.14 -15.12 -1.02
N THR A 609 32.09 -15.17 -0.07
CA THR A 609 32.01 -14.36 1.15
C THR A 609 31.74 -12.90 0.82
N PRO A 610 30.80 -12.23 1.49
CA PRO A 610 30.58 -10.80 1.30
C PRO A 610 31.85 -10.01 1.68
N VAL A 611 31.96 -8.81 1.14
CA VAL A 611 33.09 -7.90 1.33
C VAL A 611 32.56 -6.56 1.79
N LEU A 612 33.14 -6.04 2.87
CA LEU A 612 32.86 -4.71 3.41
C LEU A 612 34.04 -3.81 3.08
N VAL A 613 33.81 -2.70 2.38
CA VAL A 613 34.86 -1.75 2.01
C VAL A 613 34.50 -0.37 2.55
N ALA A 614 35.47 0.33 3.12
CA ALA A 614 35.29 1.67 3.68
C ALA A 614 36.47 2.58 3.35
N THR A 615 36.18 3.89 3.27
CA THR A 615 37.18 4.93 3.03
C THR A 615 37.35 5.82 4.24
N ALA A 616 38.58 6.29 4.43
CA ALA A 616 38.98 7.16 5.51
C ALA A 616 39.42 8.53 4.99
N LEU A 617 39.20 9.57 5.79
CA LEU A 617 39.63 10.95 5.48
C LEU A 617 41.16 11.10 5.42
N ASP A 618 41.92 10.13 5.90
CA ASP A 618 43.38 10.10 5.75
C ASP A 618 43.85 9.59 4.37
N GLY A 619 42.93 9.31 3.45
CA GLY A 619 43.23 8.77 2.12
C GLY A 619 43.18 7.25 2.04
N SER A 620 43.01 6.54 3.16
CA SER A 620 43.03 5.07 3.18
C SER A 620 41.74 4.45 2.63
N LEU A 621 41.90 3.42 1.81
CA LEU A 621 40.84 2.49 1.42
C LEU A 621 41.07 1.15 2.15
N VAL A 622 40.04 0.65 2.84
CA VAL A 622 40.15 -0.49 3.76
C VAL A 622 39.08 -1.51 3.44
N MET A 623 39.47 -2.78 3.35
CA MET A 623 38.60 -3.90 3.02
C MET A 623 38.59 -4.93 4.17
N TYR A 624 37.41 -5.40 4.54
CA TYR A 624 37.16 -6.43 5.55
C TYR A 624 36.37 -7.59 4.94
N SER A 625 36.53 -8.80 5.48
CA SER A 625 35.63 -9.91 5.17
C SER A 625 34.27 -9.66 5.85
N GLY A 626 33.18 -9.75 5.10
CA GLY A 626 31.84 -9.41 5.58
C GLY A 626 31.24 -10.40 6.58
N ASN A 627 31.69 -11.66 6.60
CA ASN A 627 31.20 -12.71 7.51
C ASN A 627 32.31 -13.22 8.48
N GLY A 628 33.40 -12.48 8.62
CA GLY A 628 34.57 -12.88 9.41
C GLY A 628 34.80 -12.04 10.66
N SER A 629 35.89 -12.32 11.38
CA SER A 629 36.33 -11.45 12.48
C SER A 629 36.83 -10.12 11.91
N PHE A 630 36.11 -9.03 12.19
CA PHE A 630 36.47 -7.67 11.74
C PHE A 630 37.69 -7.06 12.46
N THR A 631 38.40 -7.83 13.28
CA THR A 631 39.55 -7.38 14.08
C THR A 631 40.76 -6.95 13.24
N ARG A 632 40.87 -7.42 12.00
CA ARG A 632 41.95 -7.07 11.06
C ARG A 632 41.36 -6.87 9.66
N PRO A 633 41.79 -5.83 8.91
CA PRO A 633 41.40 -5.69 7.51
C PRO A 633 42.01 -6.82 6.67
N ALA A 634 41.25 -7.30 5.69
CA ALA A 634 41.70 -8.20 4.64
C ALA A 634 42.64 -7.49 3.64
N GLY A 635 42.46 -6.18 3.45
CA GLY A 635 43.33 -5.33 2.66
C GLY A 635 43.27 -3.87 3.10
N GLU A 636 44.38 -3.15 2.98
CA GLU A 636 44.51 -1.74 3.35
C GLU A 636 45.44 -1.05 2.35
N ILE A 637 44.94 -0.01 1.68
CA ILE A 637 45.69 0.82 0.74
C ILE A 637 45.68 2.24 1.32
N LYS A 638 46.82 2.69 1.85
CA LYS A 638 46.92 3.95 2.60
C LYS A 638 46.77 5.19 1.72
N ASP A 639 47.43 5.16 0.57
CA ASP A 639 47.51 6.28 -0.37
C ASP A 639 46.48 6.09 -1.49
N ALA A 640 45.26 5.65 -1.15
CA ALA A 640 44.22 5.39 -2.15
C ALA A 640 43.68 6.68 -2.75
N HIS A 641 43.50 7.72 -1.92
CA HIS A 641 43.24 9.12 -2.32
C HIS A 641 44.11 10.09 -1.52
N GLN A 642 44.15 11.37 -1.93
CA GLN A 642 44.96 12.37 -1.23
C GLN A 642 44.47 12.55 0.24
N PRO A 643 45.37 12.45 1.25
CA PRO A 643 45.01 12.66 2.64
C PRO A 643 44.38 14.04 2.88
N GLY A 644 43.30 14.07 3.67
CA GLY A 644 42.53 15.28 3.97
C GLY A 644 41.44 15.63 2.95
N THR A 645 41.35 14.93 1.82
CA THR A 645 40.26 15.11 0.84
C THR A 645 39.07 14.18 1.15
N TRP A 646 37.84 14.66 0.95
CA TRP A 646 36.66 13.86 1.28
C TRP A 646 36.37 12.83 0.19
N THR A 647 36.48 11.54 0.50
CA THR A 647 36.10 10.45 -0.42
C THR A 647 34.64 10.07 -0.17
N GLY A 648 33.71 10.69 -0.91
CA GLY A 648 32.27 10.51 -0.73
C GLY A 648 31.70 9.31 -1.49
N GLY A 649 32.21 9.03 -2.69
CA GLY A 649 31.68 7.98 -3.55
C GLY A 649 32.43 6.67 -3.39
N ILE A 650 31.70 5.61 -3.01
CA ILE A 650 32.15 4.23 -3.09
C ILE A 650 31.00 3.32 -3.54
N ASP A 651 31.30 2.36 -4.41
CA ASP A 651 30.36 1.31 -4.77
C ASP A 651 31.10 0.02 -5.18
N ILE A 652 30.40 -1.12 -5.10
CA ILE A 652 30.95 -2.45 -5.38
C ILE A 652 30.13 -3.07 -6.51
N SER A 653 30.79 -3.67 -7.50
CA SER A 653 30.14 -4.35 -8.61
C SER A 653 29.27 -5.51 -8.13
N ALA A 654 28.22 -5.86 -8.88
CA ALA A 654 27.28 -6.93 -8.54
C ALA A 654 27.93 -8.34 -8.49
N ASP A 655 29.11 -8.51 -9.09
CA ASP A 655 29.91 -9.72 -8.99
C ASP A 655 30.87 -9.74 -7.77
N GLY A 656 30.93 -8.65 -6.99
CA GLY A 656 31.78 -8.48 -5.80
C GLY A 656 33.29 -8.36 -6.08
N ARG A 657 33.71 -8.23 -7.35
CA ARG A 657 35.14 -8.25 -7.72
C ARG A 657 35.77 -6.88 -7.84
N MET A 658 35.00 -5.87 -8.24
CA MET A 658 35.50 -4.52 -8.48
C MET A 658 34.91 -3.53 -7.48
N VAL A 659 35.74 -2.60 -7.02
CA VAL A 659 35.34 -1.46 -6.20
C VAL A 659 35.66 -0.20 -6.99
N VAL A 660 34.72 0.73 -7.10
CA VAL A 660 34.99 2.07 -7.61
C VAL A 660 34.99 3.06 -6.44
N THR A 661 35.95 3.99 -6.45
CA THR A 661 36.04 5.08 -5.47
C THR A 661 36.17 6.42 -6.17
N ARG A 662 35.53 7.44 -5.59
CA ARG A 662 35.56 8.83 -6.05
C ARG A 662 36.03 9.73 -4.90
N GLY A 663 37.21 10.31 -5.05
CA GLY A 663 37.83 11.17 -4.05
C GLY A 663 37.58 12.66 -4.25
N GLY A 664 37.77 13.44 -3.19
CA GLY A 664 37.89 14.90 -3.26
C GLY A 664 39.16 15.35 -3.99
N ASP A 665 40.15 14.47 -4.13
CA ASP A 665 41.36 14.64 -4.97
C ASP A 665 41.07 14.76 -6.49
N GLY A 666 39.79 14.76 -6.90
CA GLY A 666 39.39 14.89 -8.30
C GLY A 666 39.67 13.65 -9.12
N LEU A 667 39.87 12.49 -8.49
CA LEU A 667 40.14 11.23 -9.17
C LEU A 667 39.03 10.21 -8.92
N ILE A 668 38.65 9.49 -9.98
CA ILE A 668 37.91 8.23 -9.89
C ILE A 668 38.91 7.09 -10.10
N LYS A 669 38.86 6.08 -9.22
CA LYS A 669 39.81 4.95 -9.21
C LYS A 669 39.05 3.63 -9.13
N LEU A 670 39.52 2.64 -9.89
CA LEU A 670 38.97 1.28 -9.91
C LEU A 670 39.94 0.31 -9.22
N TRP A 671 39.43 -0.59 -8.38
CA TRP A 671 40.21 -1.53 -7.58
C TRP A 671 39.70 -2.96 -7.73
N ASP A 672 40.61 -3.92 -7.85
CA ASP A 672 40.30 -5.36 -7.80
C ASP A 672 40.34 -5.85 -6.34
N THR A 673 39.25 -6.45 -5.84
CA THR A 673 39.18 -7.02 -4.48
C THR A 673 40.13 -8.20 -4.29
N ARG A 674 40.48 -8.93 -5.35
CA ARG A 674 41.44 -10.06 -5.31
C ARG A 674 42.89 -9.57 -5.33
N LYS A 675 43.15 -8.44 -5.99
CA LYS A 675 44.49 -7.82 -6.14
C LYS A 675 44.54 -6.44 -5.48
N PHE A 676 44.07 -6.37 -4.24
CA PHE A 676 43.86 -5.13 -3.48
C PHE A 676 45.18 -4.47 -3.02
N LYS A 677 45.91 -3.86 -3.95
CA LYS A 677 47.21 -3.19 -3.71
C LYS A 677 47.39 -1.88 -4.49
N GLN A 678 46.89 -1.82 -5.72
CA GLN A 678 47.06 -0.69 -6.64
C GLN A 678 45.76 -0.51 -7.45
N PRO A 679 45.43 0.71 -7.90
CA PRO A 679 44.29 0.91 -8.76
C PRO A 679 44.56 0.29 -10.13
N LEU A 680 43.55 -0.36 -10.72
CA LEU A 680 43.59 -0.86 -12.10
C LEU A 680 43.61 0.30 -13.08
N VAL A 681 42.72 1.27 -12.85
CA VAL A 681 42.51 2.45 -13.69
C VAL A 681 42.29 3.64 -12.76
N LYS A 682 42.79 4.81 -13.19
CA LYS A 682 42.52 6.11 -12.57
C LYS A 682 42.19 7.11 -13.68
N ILE A 683 41.24 8.00 -13.44
CA ILE A 683 40.93 9.10 -14.36
C ILE A 683 40.66 10.38 -13.59
N ASP A 684 41.00 11.52 -14.20
CA ASP A 684 40.68 12.84 -13.69
C ASP A 684 39.18 13.14 -13.92
N HIS A 685 38.46 13.39 -12.83
CA HIS A 685 37.07 13.81 -12.83
C HIS A 685 36.87 14.78 -11.65
N PRO A 686 36.83 16.11 -11.88
CA PRO A 686 36.70 17.10 -10.83
C PRO A 686 35.56 16.78 -9.86
N SER A 687 35.87 16.75 -8.56
CA SER A 687 34.91 16.33 -7.55
C SER A 687 34.20 17.51 -6.90
N THR A 688 32.99 17.24 -6.44
CA THR A 688 32.12 18.15 -5.69
C THR A 688 32.16 17.88 -4.19
N SER A 689 32.89 16.84 -3.76
CA SER A 689 32.94 16.33 -2.39
C SER A 689 33.37 17.36 -1.33
N ASP A 690 34.20 18.34 -1.68
CA ASP A 690 34.65 19.39 -0.76
C ASP A 690 33.52 20.32 -0.30
N ARG A 691 32.49 20.51 -1.13
CA ARG A 691 31.26 21.27 -0.79
C ARG A 691 30.09 20.35 -0.42
N TYR A 692 30.02 19.18 -1.05
CA TYR A 692 28.95 18.21 -0.86
C TYR A 692 29.54 16.82 -0.54
N PRO A 693 29.86 16.55 0.74
CA PRO A 693 30.46 15.28 1.19
C PRO A 693 29.70 14.01 0.76
N MET A 694 28.39 14.12 0.52
CA MET A 694 27.46 13.04 0.16
C MET A 694 27.49 12.67 -1.33
N THR A 695 28.47 13.20 -2.07
CA THR A 695 28.60 12.97 -3.52
C THR A 695 28.94 11.53 -3.84
N ASN A 696 28.03 10.84 -4.50
CA ASN A 696 28.15 9.41 -4.73
C ASN A 696 28.71 9.06 -6.13
N ILE A 697 28.82 7.76 -6.34
CA ILE A 697 29.14 7.08 -7.60
C ILE A 697 28.44 5.72 -7.51
N LYS A 698 27.88 5.21 -8.60
CA LYS A 698 27.15 3.93 -8.62
C LYS A 698 27.45 3.10 -9.85
N TYR A 699 27.53 1.78 -9.69
CA TYR A 699 27.47 0.87 -10.83
C TYR A 699 26.07 0.85 -11.43
N SER A 700 25.98 0.56 -12.73
CA SER A 700 24.74 0.12 -13.34
C SER A 700 24.29 -1.22 -12.73
N PRO A 701 22.98 -1.54 -12.80
CA PRO A 701 22.43 -2.80 -12.30
C PRO A 701 23.12 -4.08 -12.81
N ASP A 702 23.65 -4.05 -14.04
CA ASP A 702 24.39 -5.13 -14.68
C ASP A 702 25.92 -5.01 -14.52
N SER A 703 26.40 -3.97 -13.82
CA SER A 703 27.81 -3.61 -13.62
C SER A 703 28.62 -3.40 -14.92
N ARG A 704 27.96 -3.16 -16.05
CA ARG A 704 28.61 -2.79 -17.32
C ARG A 704 29.00 -1.32 -17.42
N TYR A 705 28.43 -0.48 -16.56
CA TYR A 705 28.64 0.96 -16.55
C TYR A 705 28.80 1.48 -15.12
N ILE A 706 29.35 2.69 -15.00
CA ILE A 706 29.46 3.44 -13.75
C ILE A 706 28.90 4.84 -13.99
N ILE A 707 27.96 5.28 -13.17
CA ILE A 707 27.35 6.61 -13.25
C ILE A 707 27.93 7.55 -12.19
N THR A 708 28.22 8.79 -12.58
CA THR A 708 28.77 9.83 -11.70
C THR A 708 28.28 11.23 -12.12
N GLY A 709 28.08 12.11 -11.13
CA GLY A 709 27.67 13.50 -11.35
C GLY A 709 28.82 14.50 -11.32
N SER A 710 28.86 15.44 -12.27
CA SER A 710 29.88 16.49 -12.39
C SER A 710 29.56 17.75 -11.57
N ALA A 711 30.62 18.52 -11.25
CA ALA A 711 30.53 19.89 -10.76
C ALA A 711 29.79 20.85 -11.71
N SER A 712 29.79 20.57 -13.02
CA SER A 712 29.08 21.34 -14.04
C SER A 712 27.61 20.92 -14.23
N GLY A 713 27.12 19.94 -13.47
CA GLY A 713 25.74 19.44 -13.58
C GLY A 713 25.48 18.48 -14.74
N HIS A 714 26.53 17.86 -15.27
CA HIS A 714 26.41 16.78 -16.24
C HIS A 714 26.52 15.41 -15.55
N LEU A 715 25.63 14.50 -15.92
CA LEU A 715 25.76 13.07 -15.65
C LEU A 715 26.77 12.48 -16.63
N HIS A 716 27.74 11.71 -16.13
CA HIS A 716 28.67 10.95 -16.96
C HIS A 716 28.40 9.46 -16.75
N ILE A 717 28.21 8.75 -17.85
CA ILE A 717 28.13 7.28 -17.89
C ILE A 717 29.50 6.79 -18.35
N LEU A 718 30.25 6.18 -17.44
CA LEU A 718 31.62 5.72 -17.65
C LEU A 718 31.66 4.22 -17.94
N ASN A 719 32.56 3.81 -18.83
CA ASN A 719 32.86 2.40 -19.05
C ASN A 719 33.85 1.90 -17.96
N PRO A 720 33.54 0.81 -17.22
CA PRO A 720 34.37 0.35 -16.11
C PRO A 720 35.77 -0.13 -16.55
N ALA A 721 35.97 -0.53 -17.82
CA ALA A 721 37.26 -1.04 -18.28
C ALA A 721 38.34 0.05 -18.42
N ASN A 722 37.94 1.31 -18.66
CA ASN A 722 38.86 2.43 -18.91
C ASN A 722 38.50 3.73 -18.16
N LEU A 723 37.37 3.74 -17.42
CA LEU A 723 36.77 4.89 -16.72
C LEU A 723 36.50 6.13 -17.59
N ARG A 724 36.55 6.01 -18.92
CA ARG A 724 36.21 7.11 -19.83
C ARG A 724 34.69 7.24 -19.95
N PRO A 725 34.16 8.46 -20.13
CA PRO A 725 32.76 8.64 -20.47
C PRO A 725 32.46 8.01 -21.83
N GLU A 726 31.48 7.11 -21.83
CA GLU A 726 30.83 6.58 -23.03
C GLU A 726 29.66 7.49 -23.41
N HIS A 727 28.98 8.10 -22.42
CA HIS A 727 27.93 9.10 -22.67
C HIS A 727 27.96 10.21 -21.62
N VAL A 728 27.68 11.47 -22.03
CA VAL A 728 27.64 12.64 -21.15
C VAL A 728 26.35 13.43 -21.40
N THR A 729 25.62 13.71 -20.32
CA THR A 729 24.28 14.27 -20.37
C THR A 729 24.18 15.53 -19.50
N SER A 730 23.83 16.69 -20.05
CA SER A 730 23.58 17.90 -19.26
C SER A 730 22.20 17.82 -18.58
N ILE A 731 22.15 17.85 -17.23
CA ILE A 731 20.89 17.78 -16.46
C ILE A 731 20.57 19.14 -15.82
N THR A 732 21.50 19.67 -15.02
CA THR A 732 21.36 21.01 -14.43
C THR A 732 22.59 21.87 -14.76
N PRO A 733 22.68 22.42 -15.99
CA PRO A 733 23.88 23.14 -16.46
C PRO A 733 24.41 24.18 -15.46
N GLY A 734 25.68 24.06 -15.10
CA GLY A 734 26.37 24.96 -14.16
C GLY A 734 26.11 24.70 -12.67
N ILE A 735 25.25 23.74 -12.32
CA ILE A 735 24.87 23.43 -10.94
C ILE A 735 25.34 22.01 -10.58
N PRO A 736 26.14 21.82 -9.50
CA PRO A 736 26.63 20.51 -9.08
C PRO A 736 25.54 19.43 -8.96
N LEU A 737 25.79 18.30 -9.63
CA LEU A 737 25.03 17.06 -9.42
C LEU A 737 25.64 16.34 -8.21
N ILE A 738 24.82 16.07 -7.18
CA ILE A 738 25.29 15.53 -5.89
C ILE A 738 25.16 14.02 -5.89
N THR A 739 23.95 13.51 -6.13
CA THR A 739 23.62 12.10 -5.97
C THR A 739 23.00 11.53 -7.25
N VAL A 740 23.36 10.31 -7.60
CA VAL A 740 22.86 9.56 -8.75
C VAL A 740 22.51 8.12 -8.34
N ASP A 741 21.41 7.57 -8.86
CA ASP A 741 20.97 6.19 -8.64
C ASP A 741 20.40 5.59 -9.94
N TRP A 742 20.62 4.30 -10.20
CA TRP A 742 20.11 3.61 -11.40
C TRP A 742 19.35 2.36 -10.98
N HIS A 743 18.02 2.39 -11.16
CA HIS A 743 17.17 1.33 -10.64
C HIS A 743 17.08 0.10 -11.56
N ALA A 744 17.42 -1.06 -10.99
CA ALA A 744 17.53 -2.35 -11.69
C ALA A 744 16.28 -2.81 -12.46
N LYS A 745 15.07 -2.59 -11.92
CA LYS A 745 13.83 -3.09 -12.56
C LYS A 745 13.09 -2.06 -13.40
N LEU A 746 13.31 -0.77 -13.14
CA LEU A 746 12.66 0.31 -13.90
C LEU A 746 13.49 0.68 -15.13
N ASN A 747 14.80 0.45 -15.08
CA ASN A 747 15.79 0.99 -16.01
C ASN A 747 15.62 2.52 -16.18
N GLN A 748 15.70 3.22 -15.05
CA GLN A 748 15.58 4.68 -14.94
C GLN A 748 16.75 5.18 -14.10
N ILE A 749 17.29 6.35 -14.46
CA ILE A 749 18.37 7.01 -13.71
C ILE A 749 17.76 8.20 -12.98
N ILE A 750 17.97 8.29 -11.67
CA ILE A 750 17.49 9.41 -10.86
C ILE A 750 18.69 10.19 -10.35
N THR A 751 18.62 11.51 -10.44
CA THR A 751 19.72 12.40 -10.05
C THR A 751 19.23 13.56 -9.20
N GLY A 752 19.96 13.88 -8.12
CA GLY A 752 19.68 14.99 -7.21
C GLY A 752 20.71 16.09 -7.32
N SER A 753 20.25 17.32 -7.56
CA SER A 753 21.10 18.49 -7.79
C SER A 753 21.15 19.43 -6.58
N ALA A 754 22.17 20.29 -6.55
CA ALA A 754 22.37 21.28 -5.49
C ALA A 754 21.28 22.38 -5.42
N ASN A 755 20.44 22.51 -6.45
CA ASN A 755 19.32 23.45 -6.55
C ASN A 755 17.97 22.89 -6.02
N ALA A 756 18.00 21.79 -5.26
CA ALA A 756 16.82 21.11 -4.72
C ALA A 756 15.91 20.41 -5.75
N GLU A 757 16.38 20.26 -7.00
CA GLU A 757 15.66 19.53 -8.06
C GLU A 757 16.09 18.07 -8.13
N THR A 758 15.11 17.16 -8.13
CA THR A 758 15.32 15.75 -8.47
C THR A 758 14.87 15.52 -9.91
N HIS A 759 15.75 15.00 -10.75
CA HIS A 759 15.48 14.68 -12.14
C HIS A 759 15.39 13.16 -12.29
N VAL A 760 14.30 12.67 -12.87
CA VAL A 760 14.09 11.25 -13.19
C VAL A 760 14.20 11.08 -14.70
N LEU A 761 15.29 10.46 -15.16
CA LEU A 761 15.57 10.19 -16.56
C LEU A 761 15.04 8.80 -16.96
N TYR A 762 14.42 8.73 -18.13
CA TYR A 762 13.81 7.50 -18.65
C TYR A 762 13.81 7.45 -20.20
N HIS A 763 13.63 6.25 -20.75
CA HIS A 763 13.36 6.01 -22.17
C HIS A 763 11.96 5.40 -22.34
N PRO A 764 11.10 5.89 -23.26
CA PRO A 764 9.75 5.35 -23.44
C PRO A 764 9.69 3.85 -23.79
N SER A 765 10.72 3.33 -24.48
CA SER A 765 10.82 1.90 -24.87
C SER A 765 11.69 1.04 -23.96
N LEU A 766 12.75 1.58 -23.34
CA LEU A 766 13.69 0.80 -22.50
C LEU A 766 13.36 0.84 -21.01
N SER A 767 12.61 1.84 -20.55
CA SER A 767 12.20 1.98 -19.15
C SER A 767 10.81 1.41 -18.94
N THR A 768 10.55 0.83 -17.76
CA THR A 768 9.23 0.30 -17.41
C THR A 768 8.70 0.96 -16.13
N ARG A 769 7.39 1.22 -16.05
CA ARG A 769 6.70 1.82 -14.88
C ARG A 769 7.37 3.13 -14.41
N GLY A 770 7.29 3.48 -13.12
CA GLY A 770 7.97 4.65 -12.56
C GLY A 770 7.51 5.95 -13.22
N ALA A 771 8.44 6.75 -13.76
CA ALA A 771 8.11 7.96 -14.53
C ALA A 771 7.12 7.71 -15.67
N LEU A 772 7.25 6.59 -16.40
CA LEU A 772 6.34 6.26 -17.51
C LEU A 772 4.90 6.02 -17.03
N GLU A 773 4.70 5.44 -15.84
CA GLU A 773 3.37 5.26 -15.26
C GLU A 773 2.75 6.61 -14.85
N VAL A 774 3.57 7.54 -14.34
CA VAL A 774 3.12 8.90 -14.06
C VAL A 774 2.69 9.57 -15.37
N MET A 775 3.54 9.53 -16.40
CA MET A 775 3.32 10.21 -17.68
C MET A 775 2.18 9.61 -18.51
N SER A 776 1.87 8.32 -18.37
CA SER A 776 0.72 7.69 -19.03
C SER A 776 -0.64 8.05 -18.43
N ARG A 777 -0.69 8.71 -17.27
CA ARG A 777 -1.94 9.06 -16.60
C ARG A 777 -2.53 10.36 -17.13
N ALA A 778 -3.86 10.38 -17.23
CA ALA A 778 -4.61 11.57 -17.60
C ALA A 778 -4.30 12.74 -16.63
N PRO A 779 -3.95 13.93 -17.13
CA PRO A 779 -3.59 15.07 -16.29
C PRO A 779 -4.80 15.53 -15.46
N LYS A 780 -4.63 15.63 -14.15
CA LYS A 780 -5.65 16.21 -13.26
C LYS A 780 -5.75 17.71 -13.53
N LYS A 781 -6.98 18.25 -13.60
CA LYS A 781 -7.23 19.69 -13.66
C LYS A 781 -6.74 20.31 -12.35
N ARG A 782 -5.62 21.04 -12.41
CA ARG A 782 -5.00 21.68 -11.24
C ARG A 782 -5.98 22.71 -10.62
N HIS A 783 -6.20 22.64 -9.31
CA HIS A 783 -6.90 23.73 -8.62
C HIS A 783 -6.01 24.97 -8.55
N VAL A 784 -6.59 26.14 -8.26
CA VAL A 784 -5.78 27.38 -8.07
C VAL A 784 -4.84 27.23 -6.86
N ASP A 785 -5.24 26.44 -5.86
CA ASP A 785 -4.47 26.16 -4.65
C ASP A 785 -3.57 24.91 -4.72
N ASP A 786 -3.53 24.19 -5.86
CA ASP A 786 -2.63 23.03 -6.04
C ASP A 786 -1.22 23.50 -6.43
N ASP A 787 -0.43 23.91 -5.43
CA ASP A 787 1.00 24.21 -5.57
C ASP A 787 1.84 22.93 -5.35
N PRO A 788 2.73 22.55 -6.30
CA PRO A 788 3.50 21.30 -6.25
C PRO A 788 4.61 21.29 -5.18
N SER A 789 5.00 22.45 -4.63
CA SER A 789 5.98 22.53 -3.54
C SER A 789 5.43 21.99 -2.21
N PHE A 790 4.11 22.03 -2.01
CA PHE A 790 3.48 21.57 -0.78
C PHE A 790 3.16 20.07 -0.80
N THR A 791 3.55 19.38 0.26
CA THR A 791 3.23 17.95 0.43
C THR A 791 1.77 17.72 0.82
N MET A 792 1.20 16.62 0.36
CA MET A 792 -0.17 16.23 0.69
C MET A 792 -0.28 15.42 1.99
N ASP A 793 0.46 15.83 3.05
CA ASP A 793 0.51 15.11 4.33
C ASP A 793 -0.84 15.13 5.07
N GLN A 794 -1.67 14.13 4.74
CA GLN A 794 -2.95 13.87 5.38
C GLN A 794 -2.81 13.22 6.76
N SER A 795 -1.59 12.86 7.21
CA SER A 795 -1.40 12.37 8.59
C SER A 795 -1.71 13.45 9.64
N GLN A 796 -1.67 14.74 9.26
CA GLN A 796 -2.14 15.85 10.09
C GLN A 796 -3.66 15.87 10.33
N LEU A 797 -4.43 15.13 9.52
CA LEU A 797 -5.88 14.99 9.60
C LEU A 797 -6.30 13.59 10.10
N GLY A 798 -5.35 12.79 10.60
CA GLY A 798 -5.60 11.38 10.97
C GLY A 798 -5.76 10.43 9.77
N LEU A 799 -5.54 10.94 8.55
CA LEU A 799 -5.80 10.23 7.31
C LEU A 799 -4.50 9.62 6.75
N SER A 800 -4.13 8.48 7.34
CA SER A 800 -3.28 7.49 6.69
C SER A 800 -4.15 6.60 5.78
N GLY A 801 -3.59 6.13 4.66
CA GLY A 801 -4.34 5.48 3.57
C GLY A 801 -5.01 4.13 3.89
N ASP A 802 -4.91 3.62 5.12
CA ASP A 802 -5.60 2.43 5.62
C ASP A 802 -6.85 2.75 6.47
N ALA A 803 -7.17 4.03 6.70
CA ALA A 803 -8.35 4.44 7.45
C ALA A 803 -9.60 4.51 6.55
N ILE A 804 -10.48 3.51 6.64
CA ILE A 804 -11.82 3.56 6.02
C ILE A 804 -12.63 4.66 6.71
N ILE A 805 -12.90 5.76 5.99
CA ILE A 805 -13.77 6.84 6.48
C ILE A 805 -15.23 6.40 6.33
N THR A 806 -15.90 6.14 7.45
CA THR A 806 -17.36 6.09 7.49
C THR A 806 -17.96 7.50 7.31
N PRO A 807 -19.01 7.68 6.49
CA PRO A 807 -19.65 8.99 6.34
C PRO A 807 -20.28 9.45 7.67
N GLY A 808 -19.70 10.48 8.30
CA GLY A 808 -20.26 11.10 9.52
C GLY A 808 -19.24 11.58 10.56
N ALA A 809 -17.99 11.10 10.51
CA ALA A 809 -16.96 11.43 11.51
C ALA A 809 -16.05 12.60 11.09
N MET A 810 -16.55 13.85 11.11
CA MET A 810 -15.71 15.05 11.05
C MET A 810 -16.12 16.12 12.06
N SER A 811 -15.49 16.11 13.24
CA SER A 811 -15.42 17.29 14.12
C SER A 811 -14.21 18.14 13.72
N GLY A 812 -14.43 19.41 13.37
CA GLY A 812 -13.49 20.19 12.58
C GLY A 812 -12.17 20.60 13.27
N ALA A 813 -11.11 20.65 12.45
CA ALA A 813 -9.88 21.39 12.74
C ALA A 813 -9.31 21.93 11.41
N HIS A 814 -9.68 23.15 11.03
CA HIS A 814 -9.04 23.85 9.91
C HIS A 814 -8.00 24.85 10.43
N ARG A 815 -6.80 24.76 9.85
CA ARG A 815 -5.63 25.58 10.18
C ARG A 815 -5.83 27.04 9.74
N ARG A 816 -5.14 27.96 10.41
CA ARG A 816 -4.26 28.97 9.80
C ARG A 816 -3.26 29.46 10.86
N GLY A 817 -2.04 29.88 10.50
CA GLY A 817 -1.45 30.01 9.17
C GLY A 817 0.03 30.36 9.28
N GLY A 818 0.59 31.11 8.31
CA GLY A 818 2.03 31.40 8.33
C GLY A 818 2.54 32.45 7.34
N ALA A 819 1.95 33.66 7.33
CA ALA A 819 2.60 34.90 6.86
C ALA A 819 1.80 36.09 7.42
N GLY A 820 2.36 37.13 8.03
CA GLY A 820 3.73 37.40 8.49
C GLY A 820 3.75 38.76 9.22
N THR A 821 4.83 39.05 9.97
CA THR A 821 5.16 40.36 10.62
C THR A 821 4.25 40.93 11.75
N GLY A 822 4.87 41.25 12.89
CA GLY A 822 4.59 42.47 13.67
C GLY A 822 3.85 42.37 15.02
N GLY A 823 4.51 42.75 16.13
CA GLY A 823 3.84 43.41 17.27
C GLY A 823 4.04 42.83 18.68
N VAL A 824 4.39 43.71 19.63
CA VAL A 824 4.61 43.48 21.09
C VAL A 824 3.73 44.48 21.89
N SER A 825 3.47 44.40 23.21
CA SER A 825 3.99 43.57 24.32
C SER A 825 3.06 43.52 25.55
N ALA A 826 3.16 42.43 26.33
CA ALA A 826 3.21 42.41 27.81
C ALA A 826 2.14 43.11 28.69
N SER A 827 0.98 43.55 28.20
CA SER A 827 -0.08 44.17 29.05
C SER A 827 -1.42 43.43 28.97
N GLY A 828 -1.86 42.89 30.11
CA GLY A 828 -3.01 41.98 30.20
C GLY A 828 -4.39 42.65 30.11
N ARG A 829 -4.79 43.10 28.93
CA ARG A 829 -6.21 43.28 28.56
C ARG A 829 -6.47 42.66 27.19
N THR A 830 -7.68 42.12 27.01
CA THR A 830 -8.07 41.25 25.90
C THR A 830 -7.81 41.89 24.53
N SER A 831 -6.75 41.41 23.87
CA SER A 831 -6.50 41.70 22.46
C SER A 831 -7.68 41.21 21.63
N ARG A 832 -8.15 42.05 20.69
CA ARG A 832 -9.22 41.71 19.76
C ARG A 832 -8.64 40.80 18.69
N ASP A 833 -8.90 39.51 18.84
CA ASP A 833 -8.56 38.47 17.87
C ASP A 833 -9.01 38.86 16.45
N PRO A 834 -8.10 39.04 15.47
CA PRO A 834 -8.43 39.31 14.07
C PRO A 834 -9.19 38.18 13.38
N TYR A 835 -9.16 36.97 13.95
CA TYR A 835 -9.84 35.79 13.45
C TYR A 835 -11.12 35.44 14.23
N ARG A 836 -11.55 36.28 15.18
CA ARG A 836 -12.90 36.18 15.72
C ARG A 836 -13.89 36.49 14.59
N PRO A 837 -14.79 35.55 14.21
CA PRO A 837 -15.83 35.88 13.27
C PRO A 837 -16.62 37.06 13.84
N GLN A 838 -16.74 38.14 13.07
CA GLN A 838 -17.79 39.12 13.38
C GLN A 838 -19.10 38.37 13.23
N VAL A 839 -19.75 38.08 14.36
CA VAL A 839 -21.18 37.77 14.37
C VAL A 839 -21.83 38.97 13.68
N GLN A 840 -22.34 38.75 12.48
CA GLN A 840 -23.00 39.81 11.73
C GLN A 840 -24.11 40.35 12.63
N GLN A 841 -24.03 41.64 12.98
CA GLN A 841 -25.13 42.25 13.73
C GLN A 841 -26.35 42.18 12.82
N ILE A 842 -27.33 41.39 13.26
CA ILE A 842 -28.64 41.29 12.62
C ILE A 842 -29.23 42.69 12.65
N THR A 843 -29.13 43.39 11.52
CA THR A 843 -29.92 44.60 11.31
C THR A 843 -31.39 44.21 11.26
N PRO A 844 -32.34 45.13 11.53
CA PRO A 844 -33.78 44.84 11.46
C PRO A 844 -34.29 44.33 10.10
N PHE A 845 -33.42 44.21 9.10
CA PHE A 845 -33.70 43.78 7.73
C PHE A 845 -32.90 42.52 7.31
N MET A 846 -32.04 41.97 8.17
CA MET A 846 -31.34 40.71 7.91
C MET A 846 -32.17 39.51 8.34
N ARG A 847 -32.56 38.70 7.35
CA ARG A 847 -33.45 37.53 7.52
C ARG A 847 -32.71 36.37 8.20
N SER A 848 -33.22 35.93 9.34
CA SER A 848 -33.01 34.59 9.90
C SER A 848 -34.33 33.84 9.82
N GLN A 849 -34.33 32.54 9.54
CA GLN A 849 -35.53 31.79 9.12
C GLN A 849 -36.60 31.67 10.23
N PRO A 850 -37.78 32.25 10.00
CA PRO A 850 -39.02 31.47 10.04
C PRO A 850 -39.80 31.50 8.72
N ASP A 851 -39.43 32.38 7.78
CA ASP A 851 -40.18 32.61 6.54
C ASP A 851 -40.06 31.48 5.52
N GLU A 852 -38.92 30.77 5.43
CA GLU A 852 -38.76 29.63 4.50
C GLU A 852 -39.83 28.56 4.72
N LYS A 853 -40.12 28.21 5.98
CA LYS A 853 -41.17 27.25 6.30
C LYS A 853 -42.57 27.78 6.00
N HIS A 854 -42.80 29.07 6.22
CA HIS A 854 -44.05 29.72 5.84
C HIS A 854 -44.24 29.77 4.31
N ILE A 855 -43.15 29.92 3.54
CA ILE A 855 -43.13 29.89 2.08
C ILE A 855 -43.31 28.47 1.55
N GLU A 856 -42.69 27.46 2.18
CA GLU A 856 -42.92 26.04 1.89
C GLU A 856 -44.39 25.64 2.09
N GLU A 857 -45.01 26.10 3.18
CA GLU A 857 -46.37 25.73 3.56
C GLU A 857 -47.46 26.53 2.80
N ASN A 858 -47.19 27.77 2.38
CA ASN A 858 -48.22 28.66 1.79
C ASN A 858 -48.01 29.03 0.31
N ILE A 859 -46.85 28.73 -0.30
CA ILE A 859 -46.62 28.96 -1.74
C ILE A 859 -46.51 27.61 -2.47
N PRO A 860 -47.57 27.16 -3.17
CA PRO A 860 -47.51 25.91 -3.92
C PRO A 860 -46.46 25.96 -5.04
N LEU A 861 -45.83 24.81 -5.30
CA LEU A 861 -44.78 24.58 -6.32
C LEU A 861 -43.39 25.19 -6.04
N SER A 862 -43.15 25.74 -4.85
CA SER A 862 -41.84 26.26 -4.39
C SER A 862 -40.68 25.24 -4.46
N ARG A 863 -40.97 23.93 -4.53
CA ARG A 863 -39.99 22.84 -4.55
C ARG A 863 -39.53 22.36 -5.94
N MET A 864 -40.00 22.98 -7.03
CA MET A 864 -39.67 22.55 -8.41
C MET A 864 -38.18 22.62 -8.78
N LEU A 865 -37.32 23.23 -7.97
CA LEU A 865 -35.87 23.36 -8.23
C LEU A 865 -35.09 22.03 -8.23
N HIS A 866 -35.74 20.92 -7.83
CA HIS A 866 -35.12 19.60 -7.66
C HIS A 866 -35.78 18.46 -8.45
N GLU A 867 -36.81 18.74 -9.27
CA GLU A 867 -37.37 17.75 -10.21
C GLU A 867 -36.72 17.92 -11.61
N ASP A 868 -36.50 16.82 -12.34
CA ASP A 868 -35.98 16.89 -13.71
C ASP A 868 -37.04 17.57 -14.62
N PRO A 869 -36.68 18.65 -15.34
CA PRO A 869 -37.64 19.42 -16.13
C PRO A 869 -38.38 18.60 -17.19
N ARG A 870 -37.79 17.51 -17.70
CA ARG A 870 -38.45 16.67 -18.72
C ARG A 870 -39.54 15.77 -18.11
N GLU A 871 -39.34 15.28 -16.89
CA GLU A 871 -40.32 14.47 -16.15
C GLU A 871 -41.44 15.36 -15.59
N ALA A 872 -41.07 16.53 -15.04
CA ALA A 872 -42.01 17.54 -14.57
C ALA A 872 -42.99 17.99 -15.68
N LEU A 873 -42.50 18.25 -16.91
CA LEU A 873 -43.35 18.66 -18.02
C LEU A 873 -44.45 17.64 -18.35
N LEU A 874 -44.16 16.34 -18.34
CA LEU A 874 -45.17 15.30 -18.57
C LEU A 874 -46.16 15.19 -17.40
N LYS A 875 -45.63 15.18 -16.17
CA LYS A 875 -46.39 15.08 -14.91
C LYS A 875 -47.40 16.23 -14.73
N TYR A 876 -47.00 17.45 -15.08
CA TYR A 876 -47.86 18.64 -14.92
C TYR A 876 -48.68 19.00 -16.17
N ALA A 877 -48.42 18.42 -17.35
CA ALA A 877 -49.21 18.67 -18.57
C ALA A 877 -50.68 18.26 -18.44
N GLU A 878 -50.97 17.14 -17.78
CA GLU A 878 -52.36 16.74 -17.50
C GLU A 878 -53.02 17.59 -16.42
N VAL A 879 -52.26 17.95 -15.38
CA VAL A 879 -52.75 18.77 -14.26
C VAL A 879 -53.11 20.18 -14.76
N ALA A 880 -52.25 20.78 -15.58
CA ALA A 880 -52.48 22.10 -16.17
C ALA A 880 -53.69 22.16 -17.14
N LYS A 881 -54.13 21.01 -17.69
CA LYS A 881 -55.38 20.90 -18.45
C LYS A 881 -56.62 20.72 -17.57
N LYS A 882 -56.48 20.12 -16.39
CA LYS A 882 -57.59 19.80 -15.48
C LYS A 882 -57.88 20.92 -14.47
N ASP A 883 -56.86 21.63 -13.99
CA ASP A 883 -57.01 22.74 -13.03
C ASP A 883 -55.98 23.88 -13.29
N PRO A 884 -56.31 24.86 -14.16
CA PRO A 884 -55.38 25.88 -14.65
C PRO A 884 -55.17 27.05 -13.67
N VAL A 885 -54.43 26.83 -12.58
CA VAL A 885 -54.19 27.81 -11.50
C VAL A 885 -53.66 29.17 -11.98
N PHE A 886 -52.69 29.18 -12.91
CA PHE A 886 -52.06 30.44 -13.39
C PHE A 886 -52.62 30.95 -14.73
N THR A 887 -53.19 30.07 -15.55
CA THR A 887 -53.68 30.42 -16.90
C THR A 887 -55.19 30.71 -16.94
N GLY A 888 -55.94 30.43 -15.87
CA GLY A 888 -57.39 30.66 -15.81
C GLY A 888 -57.84 32.10 -16.11
N ALA A 889 -57.01 33.11 -15.80
CA ALA A 889 -57.29 34.50 -16.13
C ALA A 889 -57.27 34.80 -17.64
N TRP A 890 -56.57 34.00 -18.44
CA TRP A 890 -56.44 34.15 -19.90
C TRP A 890 -57.36 33.22 -20.70
N ALA A 891 -58.28 32.49 -20.07
CA ALA A 891 -59.17 31.53 -20.74
C ALA A 891 -60.03 32.12 -21.89
N LYS A 892 -60.19 33.45 -21.96
CA LYS A 892 -60.89 34.16 -23.05
C LYS A 892 -59.96 34.84 -24.07
N THR A 893 -58.66 34.94 -23.79
CA THR A 893 -57.69 35.72 -24.58
C THR A 893 -56.47 34.90 -25.01
N GLN A 894 -56.40 33.62 -24.62
CA GLN A 894 -55.35 32.71 -25.03
C GLN A 894 -55.47 32.43 -26.54
N PRO A 895 -54.39 32.63 -27.33
CA PRO A 895 -54.43 32.39 -28.78
C PRO A 895 -54.62 30.89 -29.05
N VAL A 896 -55.55 30.56 -29.95
CA VAL A 896 -55.77 29.19 -30.42
C VAL A 896 -54.56 28.76 -31.24
N THR A 897 -53.84 27.75 -30.78
CA THR A 897 -52.72 27.14 -31.52
C THR A 897 -53.27 26.32 -32.67
N GLN A 898 -53.31 26.93 -33.87
CA GLN A 898 -53.47 26.18 -35.11
C GLN A 898 -52.15 25.48 -35.43
N TYR A 899 -52.12 24.17 -35.22
CA TYR A 899 -51.14 23.32 -35.88
C TYR A 899 -51.54 23.21 -37.36
N ALA A 900 -50.56 23.09 -38.26
CA ALA A 900 -50.87 22.69 -39.62
C ALA A 900 -51.36 21.24 -39.58
N ASP A 901 -52.52 20.98 -40.18
CA ASP A 901 -53.00 19.62 -40.42
C ASP A 901 -52.04 18.93 -41.40
N LEU A 902 -51.03 18.27 -40.86
CA LEU A 902 -50.27 17.26 -41.57
C LEU A 902 -51.23 16.09 -41.79
N SER A 903 -51.81 16.05 -42.98
CA SER A 903 -52.73 15.00 -43.40
C SER A 903 -52.06 13.64 -43.25
N ASP A 904 -52.66 12.76 -42.43
CA ASP A 904 -52.31 11.34 -42.40
C ASP A 904 -52.59 10.74 -43.79
N GLY A 905 -51.53 10.64 -44.59
CA GLY A 905 -51.53 10.08 -45.93
C GLY A 905 -50.26 9.27 -46.13
N GLU A 906 -50.43 8.02 -46.56
CA GLU A 906 -49.37 7.13 -47.06
C GLU A 906 -48.55 6.35 -45.99
N GLU A 907 -49.24 5.68 -45.06
CA GLU A 907 -48.94 4.24 -44.90
C GLU A 907 -49.50 3.48 -46.11
N ALA A 908 -48.66 3.08 -47.07
CA ALA A 908 -48.80 1.81 -47.84
C ALA A 908 -47.71 1.60 -48.92
N GLY A 909 -46.57 1.04 -48.51
CA GLY A 909 -45.84 0.03 -49.29
C GLY A 909 -45.13 0.39 -50.60
N GLY A 910 -44.27 -0.53 -51.03
CA GLY A 910 -43.90 -0.68 -52.44
C GLY A 910 -42.60 -0.01 -52.89
N GLU A 911 -41.54 -0.81 -52.88
CA GLU A 911 -40.50 -0.87 -53.92
C GLU A 911 -40.31 0.35 -54.88
N GLY A 912 -39.24 1.10 -54.62
CA GLY A 912 -38.20 1.22 -55.66
C GLY A 912 -37.98 2.55 -56.38
N ARG A 913 -36.70 2.71 -56.73
CA ARG A 913 -36.12 3.48 -57.84
C ARG A 913 -35.95 4.99 -57.76
N GLU A 914 -34.69 5.34 -58.05
CA GLU A 914 -34.25 6.47 -58.89
C GLU A 914 -34.55 7.89 -58.40
N ALA A 915 -33.70 8.34 -57.48
CA ALA A 915 -33.32 9.75 -57.42
C ALA A 915 -32.72 10.20 -58.76
N LYS A 916 -33.52 10.86 -59.60
CA LYS A 916 -33.03 11.64 -60.73
C LYS A 916 -33.52 13.08 -60.64
N ARG A 917 -32.52 13.97 -60.52
CA ARG A 917 -32.49 15.34 -61.07
C ARG A 917 -33.27 16.46 -60.37
N VAL A 918 -32.45 17.46 -60.00
CA VAL A 918 -32.48 18.87 -60.49
C VAL A 918 -33.01 19.94 -59.53
N LYS A 919 -32.02 20.71 -59.03
CA LYS A 919 -32.00 22.16 -58.80
C LYS A 919 -33.17 22.78 -58.03
N ARG A 920 -32.85 23.36 -56.87
CA ARG A 920 -32.32 24.74 -56.93
C ARG A 920 -31.24 24.99 -55.88
#